data_AF-A0A7J4FCW1-F1
#
_entry.id   AF-A0A7J4FCW1-F1
#
_cell.length_a   1.000
_cell.length_b   1.000
_cell.length_c   1.000
_cell.angle_alpha   90.00
_cell.angle_beta   90.00
_cell.angle_gamma   90.00
#
_symmetry.space_group_name_H-M   'P 1'
#
loop_
_entity.id
_entity.type
_entity.pdbx_description
1 polymer ?
#
loop_
_entity_poly.entity_id
_entity_poly.type
_entity_poly.pdbx_seq_one_letter_code
_entity_poly.pdbx_strand_id
1 'polypeptide(L)'
;MCGKCGRRGEGPEICSCGAKIEEVVWFCDKCLEAAKSEVIKLITILTDDFGSAPNEIKVYFSVTGDTPVLIRDKNGVRLVRIKEAVDLIRKGGSLETLSLNKEGEVVFSEICGYLEHDDEIYEIYHEKSDLPVRLTGHHSVFILNDEGKITPKRTSEIRAGDYAITFNDFTRDEPASRLDVIHFSYAASGKNVESAVNIDEGLMRLVGYYLAGGRAIKGSPDSLSFSFNGEDAESLRDCMNLVEKIMGKRPYICYTRPSDLRLMIRSKKWRGFLKRFCGDGVYDRHLPPFSWECPRRYVLELLRGCMRGGAYSSGNAMRVKSRSRRLITELTWLCKLNGITCSLHEGEDGDRTDARKGVRSNGERIYILSISRAEFSGGCGRRRGRDNSIDVVKITKVAKGKGREKVYDISVKDNEAFFGNYYPILLHNSGHRGYHIHVVGEDFRQLNQMQRKELTDYITATGLRVTRHIFEMPDARFGRAIVGPSIGAPGWGGRLAKAIYGFILSATRERMEEIGLKPATIQAILDEREMLSEGGWEDVPWSFMKGVGLGSWIKIARYVLGKERVMVDTVVTTDIHRLIRMPTTLHGKTGLLVKEVPIFRLDAFDPLSEAVAFDKGYLTINVKSSPRFRVGDQEYGPYEGCKVTIPVAPALLLLCKGLAEVA
;
A
#
# COMPACT_ATOMS: atom_id res chain seq x y z
N MET A 1 19.93 -2.60 -31.03
CA MET A 1 20.17 -3.14 -32.39
C MET A 1 19.97 -2.02 -33.44
N CYS A 2 20.84 -1.85 -34.45
CA CYS A 2 20.55 -0.90 -35.55
C CYS A 2 19.54 -1.53 -36.52
N GLY A 3 18.30 -1.03 -36.55
CA GLY A 3 17.23 -1.55 -37.43
C GLY A 3 17.51 -1.46 -38.93
N LYS A 4 18.54 -0.71 -39.35
CA LYS A 4 18.95 -0.56 -40.76
C LYS A 4 20.07 -1.51 -41.21
N CYS A 5 20.97 -1.92 -40.31
CA CYS A 5 22.15 -2.73 -40.69
C CYS A 5 22.37 -3.99 -39.85
N GLY A 6 21.44 -4.32 -38.93
CA GLY A 6 21.50 -5.51 -38.09
C GLY A 6 22.60 -5.55 -37.04
N ARG A 7 23.56 -4.62 -37.04
CA ARG A 7 24.68 -4.59 -36.07
C ARG A 7 24.17 -4.49 -34.62
N ARG A 8 24.90 -5.20 -33.76
CA ARG A 8 24.68 -5.39 -32.32
C ARG A 8 26.01 -5.21 -31.60
N GLY A 9 25.96 -4.73 -30.36
CA GLY A 9 27.13 -4.48 -29.52
C GLY A 9 26.83 -3.39 -28.49
N GLU A 10 27.73 -3.24 -27.52
CA GLU A 10 27.75 -2.09 -26.61
C GLU A 10 28.33 -0.89 -27.38
N GLY A 11 27.52 0.14 -27.63
CA GLY A 11 27.89 1.23 -28.54
C GLY A 11 26.93 2.42 -28.49
N PRO A 12 27.31 3.56 -29.09
CA PRO A 12 26.65 4.86 -28.89
C PRO A 12 25.21 4.90 -29.43
N GLU A 13 24.40 5.86 -28.96
CA GLU A 13 22.96 6.04 -29.28
C GLU A 13 22.62 6.03 -30.79
N ILE A 14 23.59 6.39 -31.64
CA ILE A 14 23.50 6.34 -33.09
C ILE A 14 24.54 5.35 -33.61
N CYS A 15 24.09 4.32 -34.31
CA CYS A 15 25.00 3.35 -34.91
C CYS A 15 25.70 3.98 -36.13
N SER A 16 26.91 3.51 -36.47
CA SER A 16 27.65 3.89 -37.68
C SER A 16 26.86 3.73 -39.01
N CYS A 17 25.69 3.07 -38.98
CA CYS A 17 24.71 3.02 -40.07
C CYS A 17 23.90 4.32 -40.28
N GLY A 18 24.04 5.30 -39.37
CA GLY A 18 23.27 6.55 -39.32
C GLY A 18 21.82 6.40 -38.84
N ALA A 19 21.39 5.19 -38.41
CA ALA A 19 20.02 4.93 -37.97
C ALA A 19 19.93 4.81 -36.44
N LYS A 20 18.72 5.08 -35.93
CA LYS A 20 18.36 4.85 -34.52
C LYS A 20 18.58 3.39 -34.12
N ILE A 21 19.00 3.21 -32.88
CA ILE A 21 19.21 1.90 -32.26
C ILE A 21 18.03 1.62 -31.32
N GLU A 22 17.48 0.41 -31.37
CA GLU A 22 16.65 -0.10 -30.26
C GLU A 22 17.56 -0.47 -29.08
N GLU A 23 17.45 0.27 -27.98
CA GLU A 23 18.23 0.03 -26.77
C GLU A 23 17.53 -1.00 -25.87
N VAL A 24 18.30 -1.96 -25.35
CA VAL A 24 17.84 -2.94 -24.37
C VAL A 24 18.65 -2.77 -23.09
N VAL A 25 18.03 -2.19 -22.07
CA VAL A 25 18.69 -1.96 -20.77
C VAL A 25 18.70 -3.25 -19.95
N TRP A 26 19.83 -3.96 -19.97
CA TRP A 26 20.08 -5.16 -19.17
C TRP A 26 20.92 -4.86 -17.91
N PHE A 27 21.04 -5.82 -17.01
CA PHE A 27 21.92 -5.76 -15.84
C PHE A 27 22.61 -7.12 -15.66
N CYS A 28 23.91 -7.10 -15.35
CA CYS A 28 24.72 -8.29 -15.07
C CYS A 28 25.38 -8.16 -13.69
N ASP A 29 26.10 -9.19 -13.24
CA ASP A 29 26.75 -9.19 -11.92
C ASP A 29 27.68 -7.99 -11.71
N LYS A 30 28.41 -7.56 -12.75
CA LYS A 30 29.24 -6.33 -12.70
C LYS A 30 28.42 -5.07 -12.41
N CYS A 31 27.18 -4.98 -12.91
CA CYS A 31 26.27 -3.87 -12.63
C CYS A 31 25.69 -3.94 -11.21
N LEU A 32 25.46 -5.15 -10.69
CA LEU A 32 24.95 -5.36 -9.34
C LEU A 32 26.01 -5.01 -8.28
N GLU A 33 27.25 -5.45 -8.48
CA GLU A 33 28.39 -5.09 -7.62
C GLU A 33 28.73 -3.60 -7.68
N ALA A 34 28.65 -2.98 -8.87
CA ALA A 34 28.75 -1.53 -8.99
C ALA A 34 27.65 -0.82 -8.17
N ALA A 35 26.41 -1.29 -8.23
CA ALA A 35 25.31 -0.71 -7.46
C ALA A 35 25.47 -0.90 -5.94
N LYS A 36 25.98 -2.05 -5.47
CA LYS A 36 26.36 -2.25 -4.06
C LYS A 36 27.45 -1.26 -3.62
N SER A 37 28.49 -1.08 -4.44
CA SER A 37 29.58 -0.14 -4.16
C SER A 37 29.06 1.30 -3.94
N GLU A 38 28.12 1.76 -4.77
CA GLU A 38 27.48 3.08 -4.58
C GLU A 38 26.65 3.16 -3.28
N VAL A 39 25.94 2.08 -2.91
CA VAL A 39 25.19 2.01 -1.64
C VAL A 39 26.14 2.06 -0.44
N ILE A 40 27.27 1.36 -0.49
CA ILE A 40 28.28 1.36 0.58
C ILE A 40 28.86 2.77 0.76
N LYS A 41 29.31 3.42 -0.32
CA LYS A 41 29.81 4.81 -0.25
C LYS A 41 28.77 5.76 0.35
N LEU A 42 27.50 5.61 -0.02
CA LEU A 42 26.42 6.44 0.51
C LEU A 42 26.25 6.25 2.02
N ILE A 43 26.27 5.01 2.50
CA ILE A 43 26.21 4.70 3.94
C ILE A 43 27.44 5.28 4.65
N THR A 44 28.64 5.12 4.10
CA THR A 44 29.88 5.69 4.66
C THR A 44 29.84 7.22 4.75
N ILE A 45 29.22 7.91 3.78
CA ILE A 45 28.99 9.36 3.88
C ILE A 45 27.98 9.69 4.99
N LEU A 46 26.83 9.00 5.02
CA LEU A 46 25.76 9.27 6.00
C LEU A 46 26.19 8.99 7.45
N THR A 47 27.05 7.99 7.68
CA THR A 47 27.58 7.66 9.00
C THR A 47 28.77 8.53 9.39
N ASP A 48 29.84 8.64 8.59
CA ASP A 48 31.05 9.35 9.05
C ASP A 48 30.93 10.87 8.97
N ASP A 49 30.23 11.43 7.96
CA ASP A 49 30.14 12.88 7.76
C ASP A 49 28.91 13.50 8.44
N PHE A 50 27.82 12.72 8.56
CA PHE A 50 26.54 13.21 9.10
C PHE A 50 26.08 12.47 10.37
N GLY A 51 26.87 11.53 10.91
CA GLY A 51 26.61 10.92 12.22
C GLY A 51 25.39 9.97 12.29
N SER A 52 24.83 9.54 11.15
CA SER A 52 23.62 8.69 11.13
C SER A 52 23.87 7.34 11.79
N ALA A 53 23.04 6.97 12.76
CA ALA A 53 23.16 5.67 13.41
C ALA A 53 22.66 4.54 12.49
N PRO A 54 23.35 3.38 12.37
CA PRO A 54 23.01 2.34 11.38
C PRO A 54 21.59 1.73 11.48
N ASN A 55 20.92 1.90 12.60
CA ASN A 55 19.54 1.45 12.85
C ASN A 55 18.46 2.41 12.28
N GLU A 56 18.84 3.62 11.87
CA GLU A 56 17.93 4.68 11.42
C GLU A 56 17.68 4.66 9.90
N ILE A 57 17.54 3.49 9.24
CA ILE A 57 17.47 3.40 7.76
C ILE A 57 16.37 2.41 7.24
N LYS A 58 15.12 2.85 6.82
CA LYS A 58 13.88 1.99 6.55
C LYS A 58 12.69 2.59 5.69
N VAL A 59 11.72 1.79 5.16
CA VAL A 59 10.93 2.07 3.89
C VAL A 59 9.37 1.73 3.82
N TYR A 60 8.39 2.67 3.62
CA TYR A 60 6.88 2.41 3.62
C TYR A 60 5.91 3.44 2.85
N PHE A 61 4.54 3.24 2.77
CA PHE A 61 3.41 4.06 2.12
C PHE A 61 2.14 4.29 3.06
N SER A 62 0.98 4.93 2.68
CA SER A 62 -0.31 5.05 3.52
C SER A 62 -1.67 5.57 2.89
N VAL A 63 -2.82 5.38 3.62
CA VAL A 63 -4.24 5.85 3.40
C VAL A 63 -4.87 6.63 4.60
N THR A 64 -6.08 7.23 4.55
CA THR A 64 -6.60 8.04 5.70
C THR A 64 -7.04 7.22 6.92
N GLY A 65 -6.87 7.80 8.12
CA GLY A 65 -7.24 7.15 9.39
C GLY A 65 -8.71 6.80 9.60
N ASP A 66 -9.63 7.37 8.81
CA ASP A 66 -11.06 7.05 8.84
C ASP A 66 -11.47 5.89 7.93
N THR A 67 -10.56 5.41 7.06
CA THR A 67 -10.80 4.31 6.12
C THR A 67 -11.27 3.04 6.87
N PRO A 68 -12.48 2.53 6.59
CA PRO A 68 -12.93 1.26 7.16
C PRO A 68 -12.09 0.08 6.66
N VAL A 69 -11.72 -0.82 7.56
CA VAL A 69 -11.00 -2.07 7.29
C VAL A 69 -11.66 -3.18 8.10
N LEU A 70 -11.88 -4.34 7.47
CA LEU A 70 -12.47 -5.50 8.12
C LEU A 70 -11.37 -6.34 8.75
N ILE A 71 -11.36 -6.42 10.08
CA ILE A 71 -10.38 -7.19 10.83
C ILE A 71 -10.98 -8.47 11.44
N ARG A 72 -10.13 -9.47 11.63
CA ARG A 72 -10.41 -10.68 12.41
C ARG A 72 -9.36 -10.80 13.52
N ASP A 73 -9.82 -11.11 14.74
CA ASP A 73 -8.96 -11.47 15.87
C ASP A 73 -9.65 -12.54 16.73
N LYS A 74 -9.06 -12.88 17.88
CA LYS A 74 -9.61 -13.84 18.86
C LYS A 74 -11.02 -13.51 19.40
N ASN A 75 -11.51 -12.28 19.17
CA ASN A 75 -12.84 -11.82 19.59
C ASN A 75 -13.85 -11.84 18.43
N GLY A 76 -13.48 -12.38 17.27
CA GLY A 76 -14.31 -12.49 16.06
C GLY A 76 -14.06 -11.36 15.04
N VAL A 77 -14.81 -11.43 13.94
CA VAL A 77 -14.74 -10.45 12.84
C VAL A 77 -15.42 -9.13 13.22
N ARG A 78 -14.83 -7.99 12.84
CA ARG A 78 -15.45 -6.66 12.97
C ARG A 78 -14.88 -5.66 11.97
N LEU A 79 -15.73 -4.74 11.51
CA LEU A 79 -15.32 -3.58 10.73
C LEU A 79 -14.89 -2.45 11.68
N VAL A 80 -13.67 -1.94 11.50
CA VAL A 80 -13.08 -0.86 12.31
C VAL A 80 -12.49 0.23 11.40
N ARG A 81 -12.13 1.38 11.95
CA ARG A 81 -11.28 2.34 11.23
C ARG A 81 -9.84 1.82 11.19
N ILE A 82 -9.09 2.06 10.11
CA ILE A 82 -7.69 1.61 10.00
C ILE A 82 -6.83 2.12 11.17
N LYS A 83 -7.07 3.35 11.64
CA LYS A 83 -6.45 3.87 12.87
C LYS A 83 -6.66 2.97 14.08
N GLU A 84 -7.87 2.45 14.27
CA GLU A 84 -8.21 1.57 15.39
C GLU A 84 -7.56 0.20 15.26
N ALA A 85 -7.40 -0.31 14.04
CA ALA A 85 -6.62 -1.52 13.78
C ALA A 85 -5.14 -1.31 14.13
N VAL A 86 -4.55 -0.19 13.70
CA VAL A 86 -3.16 0.20 14.04
C VAL A 86 -2.99 0.37 15.56
N ASP A 87 -3.93 1.03 16.24
CA ASP A 87 -3.92 1.20 17.71
C ASP A 87 -4.07 -0.13 18.47
N LEU A 88 -4.68 -1.17 17.87
CA LEU A 88 -4.75 -2.52 18.42
C LEU A 88 -3.44 -3.29 18.21
N ILE A 89 -2.82 -3.21 17.02
CA ILE A 89 -1.53 -3.85 16.74
C ILE A 89 -0.43 -3.26 17.63
N ARG A 90 -0.43 -1.94 17.80
CA ARG A 90 0.46 -1.20 18.73
C ARG A 90 0.37 -1.68 20.19
N LYS A 91 -0.77 -2.27 20.59
CA LYS A 91 -0.99 -2.87 21.92
C LYS A 91 -0.63 -4.36 21.98
N GLY A 92 0.06 -4.89 20.96
CA GLY A 92 0.41 -6.32 20.86
C GLY A 92 -0.73 -7.21 20.35
N GLY A 93 -1.75 -6.65 19.70
CA GLY A 93 -2.83 -7.41 19.09
C GLY A 93 -2.41 -8.04 17.76
N SER A 94 -2.43 -9.37 17.67
CA SER A 94 -2.39 -10.08 16.39
C SER A 94 -3.75 -9.95 15.70
N LEU A 95 -3.75 -9.40 14.48
CA LEU A 95 -4.92 -9.14 13.65
C LEU A 95 -4.71 -9.71 12.25
N GLU A 96 -5.80 -10.11 11.62
CA GLU A 96 -5.88 -10.39 10.19
C GLU A 96 -6.83 -9.39 9.53
N THR A 97 -6.67 -9.15 8.22
CA THR A 97 -7.59 -8.35 7.41
C THR A 97 -7.96 -9.05 6.12
N LEU A 98 -9.05 -8.63 5.49
CA LEU A 98 -9.48 -9.16 4.19
C LEU A 98 -8.50 -8.74 3.08
N SER A 99 -8.01 -9.72 2.33
CA SER A 99 -7.03 -9.59 1.25
C SER A 99 -7.39 -10.57 0.11
N LEU A 100 -6.48 -10.74 -0.85
CA LEU A 100 -6.48 -11.85 -1.80
C LEU A 100 -5.40 -12.87 -1.39
N ASN A 101 -5.52 -14.13 -1.85
CA ASN A 101 -4.40 -15.08 -1.86
C ASN A 101 -3.69 -15.07 -3.24
N LYS A 102 -2.85 -16.08 -3.54
CA LYS A 102 -2.10 -16.16 -4.81
C LYS A 102 -3.00 -16.54 -5.99
N GLU A 103 -4.11 -17.20 -5.68
CA GLU A 103 -5.13 -17.70 -6.58
C GLU A 103 -6.18 -16.62 -6.94
N GLY A 104 -6.19 -15.49 -6.22
CA GLY A 104 -7.15 -14.40 -6.39
C GLY A 104 -8.45 -14.56 -5.58
N GLU A 105 -8.49 -15.51 -4.65
CA GLU A 105 -9.61 -15.74 -3.75
C GLU A 105 -9.56 -14.75 -2.58
N VAL A 106 -10.74 -14.37 -2.06
CA VAL A 106 -10.86 -13.42 -0.96
C VAL A 106 -10.66 -14.14 0.36
N VAL A 107 -9.57 -13.83 1.06
CA VAL A 107 -9.17 -14.50 2.32
C VAL A 107 -8.88 -13.50 3.43
N PHE A 108 -8.87 -13.96 4.67
CA PHE A 108 -8.26 -13.20 5.77
C PHE A 108 -6.76 -13.54 5.84
N SER A 109 -5.92 -12.51 5.77
CA SER A 109 -4.47 -12.60 5.82
C SER A 109 -3.91 -11.80 7.00
N GLU A 110 -2.84 -12.28 7.61
CA GLU A 110 -2.18 -11.68 8.78
C GLU A 110 -1.67 -10.26 8.48
N ILE A 111 -1.90 -9.33 9.41
CA ILE A 111 -1.30 -8.00 9.38
C ILE A 111 0.07 -8.07 10.08
N CYS A 112 1.14 -7.98 9.30
CA CYS A 112 2.52 -8.14 9.79
C CYS A 112 3.18 -6.81 10.22
N GLY A 113 2.58 -5.66 9.91
CA GLY A 113 3.12 -4.35 10.28
C GLY A 113 2.16 -3.20 10.00
N TYR A 114 2.52 -1.99 10.47
CA TYR A 114 1.75 -0.77 10.23
C TYR A 114 2.65 0.47 10.02
N LEU A 115 2.08 1.51 9.41
CA LEU A 115 2.66 2.86 9.35
C LEU A 115 1.66 3.92 9.85
N GLU A 116 2.16 5.07 10.29
CA GLU A 116 1.39 6.28 10.57
C GLU A 116 2.25 7.53 10.25
N HIS A 117 1.76 8.46 9.43
CA HIS A 117 2.40 9.75 9.10
C HIS A 117 1.36 10.80 8.67
N ASP A 118 1.75 12.02 8.25
CA ASP A 118 0.83 13.07 7.78
C ASP A 118 1.10 13.41 6.30
N ASP A 119 0.08 13.37 5.43
CA ASP A 119 0.25 13.61 3.97
C ASP A 119 -1.00 14.20 3.29
N GLU A 120 -0.85 14.68 2.05
CA GLU A 120 -1.94 15.24 1.24
C GLU A 120 -2.92 14.17 0.74
N ILE A 121 -4.21 14.42 0.94
CA ILE A 121 -5.27 13.46 0.60
C ILE A 121 -5.79 13.68 -0.82
N TYR A 122 -6.10 12.57 -1.48
CA TYR A 122 -6.81 12.47 -2.75
C TYR A 122 -8.08 11.64 -2.54
N GLU A 123 -9.10 11.93 -3.34
CA GLU A 123 -10.43 11.32 -3.26
C GLU A 123 -10.79 10.68 -4.60
N ILE A 124 -10.93 9.35 -4.61
CA ILE A 124 -11.37 8.57 -5.77
C ILE A 124 -12.85 8.25 -5.62
N TYR A 125 -13.66 8.63 -6.59
CA TYR A 125 -15.08 8.31 -6.67
C TYR A 125 -15.33 7.24 -7.73
N HIS A 126 -16.30 6.36 -7.51
CA HIS A 126 -16.64 5.28 -8.42
C HIS A 126 -18.15 5.03 -8.50
N GLU A 127 -18.62 4.37 -9.55
CA GLU A 127 -20.06 4.25 -9.88
C GLU A 127 -20.93 3.48 -8.87
N LYS A 128 -20.32 2.87 -7.84
CA LYS A 128 -21.01 2.10 -6.79
C LYS A 128 -20.98 2.78 -5.43
N SER A 129 -20.27 3.90 -5.27
CA SER A 129 -20.24 4.66 -4.01
C SER A 129 -20.20 6.17 -4.22
N ASP A 130 -21.15 6.86 -3.60
CA ASP A 130 -21.09 8.33 -3.50
C ASP A 130 -20.00 8.79 -2.51
N LEU A 131 -19.57 7.90 -1.59
CA LEU A 131 -18.47 8.13 -0.66
C LEU A 131 -17.12 7.76 -1.30
N PRO A 132 -16.13 8.68 -1.32
CA PRO A 132 -14.86 8.43 -1.99
C PRO A 132 -13.95 7.46 -1.22
N VAL A 133 -13.03 6.83 -1.93
CA VAL A 133 -11.81 6.26 -1.36
C VAL A 133 -10.87 7.42 -1.03
N ARG A 134 -10.50 7.59 0.26
CA ARG A 134 -9.65 8.69 0.75
C ARG A 134 -8.27 8.17 1.09
N LEU A 135 -7.25 8.63 0.38
CA LEU A 135 -5.90 8.07 0.46
C LEU A 135 -4.86 9.06 -0.11
N THR A 136 -3.56 8.83 0.08
CA THR A 136 -2.52 9.74 -0.44
C THR A 136 -2.46 9.71 -1.97
N GLY A 137 -2.05 10.80 -2.65
CA GLY A 137 -1.89 10.78 -4.13
C GLY A 137 -0.88 9.73 -4.63
N HIS A 138 -0.16 9.18 -3.68
CA HIS A 138 0.97 8.30 -3.79
C HIS A 138 0.63 6.81 -3.62
N HIS A 139 -0.28 6.50 -2.70
CA HIS A 139 -0.74 5.13 -2.49
C HIS A 139 -1.45 4.59 -3.75
N SER A 140 -1.24 3.30 -4.01
CA SER A 140 -1.68 2.66 -5.24
C SER A 140 -3.00 1.94 -5.02
N VAL A 141 -3.88 1.99 -6.03
CA VAL A 141 -5.10 1.19 -6.06
C VAL A 141 -4.93 0.15 -7.16
N PHE A 142 -5.35 -1.09 -6.91
CA PHE A 142 -5.36 -2.08 -7.97
C PHE A 142 -6.46 -1.76 -8.98
N ILE A 143 -6.09 -1.72 -10.25
CA ILE A 143 -7.00 -1.57 -11.38
C ILE A 143 -6.97 -2.78 -12.30
N LEU A 144 -8.08 -3.03 -12.99
CA LEU A 144 -8.10 -3.88 -14.17
C LEU A 144 -7.69 -3.02 -15.38
N ASN A 145 -6.60 -3.40 -16.06
CA ASN A 145 -6.17 -2.74 -17.29
C ASN A 145 -6.94 -3.25 -18.52
N ASP A 146 -6.73 -2.63 -19.68
CA ASP A 146 -7.40 -3.01 -20.95
C ASP A 146 -7.03 -4.42 -21.45
N GLU A 147 -5.95 -5.02 -20.93
CA GLU A 147 -5.55 -6.42 -21.19
C GLU A 147 -6.26 -7.43 -20.26
N GLY A 148 -7.14 -6.97 -19.36
CA GLY A 148 -7.80 -7.82 -18.36
C GLY A 148 -6.90 -8.26 -17.20
N LYS A 149 -5.76 -7.60 -16.99
CA LYS A 149 -4.81 -7.90 -15.90
C LYS A 149 -5.00 -6.93 -14.73
N ILE A 150 -4.91 -7.46 -13.52
CA ILE A 150 -4.89 -6.68 -12.28
C ILE A 150 -3.50 -6.06 -12.11
N THR A 151 -3.43 -4.74 -12.05
CA THR A 151 -2.16 -3.99 -11.91
C THR A 151 -2.34 -2.81 -10.96
N PRO A 152 -1.34 -2.50 -10.11
CA PRO A 152 -1.41 -1.33 -9.24
C PRO A 152 -1.16 -0.03 -10.02
N LYS A 153 -2.00 0.99 -9.81
CA LYS A 153 -1.85 2.33 -10.39
C LYS A 153 -1.90 3.38 -9.28
N ARG A 154 -1.02 4.39 -9.36
CA ARG A 154 -0.94 5.44 -8.33
C ARG A 154 -2.13 6.37 -8.42
N THR A 155 -2.61 6.86 -7.28
CA THR A 155 -3.83 7.68 -7.27
C THR A 155 -3.69 9.02 -8.01
N SER A 156 -2.50 9.60 -8.06
CA SER A 156 -2.18 10.76 -8.91
C SER A 156 -2.21 10.46 -10.41
N GLU A 157 -2.13 9.18 -10.81
CA GLU A 157 -2.15 8.72 -12.20
C GLU A 157 -3.51 8.16 -12.62
N ILE A 158 -4.37 7.79 -11.66
CA ILE A 158 -5.74 7.28 -11.87
C ILE A 158 -6.62 8.35 -12.52
N ARG A 159 -7.48 7.91 -13.43
CA ARG A 159 -8.38 8.76 -14.22
C ARG A 159 -9.80 8.20 -14.21
N ALA A 160 -10.78 9.08 -14.44
CA ALA A 160 -12.14 8.65 -14.73
C ALA A 160 -12.13 7.72 -15.96
N GLY A 161 -12.76 6.55 -15.84
CA GLY A 161 -12.73 5.49 -16.84
C GLY A 161 -11.95 4.23 -16.43
N ASP A 162 -10.95 4.36 -15.55
CA ASP A 162 -10.23 3.22 -14.96
C ASP A 162 -11.19 2.32 -14.16
N TYR A 163 -10.89 1.02 -14.02
CA TYR A 163 -11.68 0.07 -13.24
C TYR A 163 -10.93 -0.37 -11.99
N ALA A 164 -11.35 0.04 -10.80
CA ALA A 164 -10.77 -0.40 -9.53
C ALA A 164 -11.25 -1.80 -9.14
N ILE A 165 -10.38 -2.58 -8.49
CA ILE A 165 -10.70 -3.92 -8.00
C ILE A 165 -11.53 -3.85 -6.71
N THR A 166 -12.59 -4.66 -6.66
CA THR A 166 -13.43 -4.96 -5.49
C THR A 166 -13.70 -6.48 -5.46
N PHE A 167 -14.65 -6.96 -4.66
CA PHE A 167 -14.98 -8.39 -4.57
C PHE A 167 -16.47 -8.67 -4.37
N ASN A 168 -16.96 -9.83 -4.80
CA ASN A 168 -18.22 -10.42 -4.35
C ASN A 168 -17.93 -11.90 -4.02
N ASP A 169 -17.90 -12.26 -2.75
CA ASP A 169 -17.57 -13.61 -2.31
C ASP A 169 -18.81 -14.52 -2.40
N PHE A 170 -18.79 -15.46 -3.34
CA PHE A 170 -19.88 -16.41 -3.58
C PHE A 170 -19.75 -17.73 -2.80
N THR A 171 -18.69 -17.91 -2.01
CA THR A 171 -18.36 -19.21 -1.38
C THR A 171 -19.17 -19.53 -0.12
N ARG A 172 -19.85 -18.53 0.47
CA ARG A 172 -20.56 -18.64 1.76
C ARG A 172 -21.98 -19.20 1.69
N ASP A 173 -22.11 -20.46 1.26
CA ASP A 173 -23.41 -21.17 1.28
C ASP A 173 -23.70 -21.91 2.59
N GLU A 174 -22.69 -22.48 3.26
CA GLU A 174 -22.87 -23.28 4.47
C GLU A 174 -22.37 -22.56 5.74
N PRO A 175 -23.06 -22.73 6.89
CA PRO A 175 -22.61 -22.15 8.14
C PRO A 175 -21.30 -22.80 8.59
N ALA A 176 -20.29 -21.98 8.90
CA ALA A 176 -19.13 -22.45 9.64
C ALA A 176 -19.62 -23.05 10.96
N SER A 177 -19.30 -24.32 11.21
CA SER A 177 -19.96 -25.17 12.20
C SER A 177 -19.79 -24.69 13.66
N ARG A 178 -20.63 -23.75 14.15
CA ARG A 178 -20.86 -23.48 15.59
C ARG A 178 -21.89 -22.40 15.98
N LEU A 179 -22.39 -21.54 15.09
CA LEU A 179 -23.16 -20.33 15.47
C LEU A 179 -24.68 -20.51 15.67
N ASP A 180 -25.11 -21.61 16.28
CA ASP A 180 -26.55 -21.83 16.52
C ASP A 180 -27.10 -21.05 17.72
N VAL A 181 -26.27 -20.70 18.72
CA VAL A 181 -26.72 -20.11 19.99
C VAL A 181 -25.81 -18.96 20.47
N ILE A 182 -26.40 -17.80 20.73
CA ILE A 182 -25.74 -16.65 21.35
C ILE A 182 -26.08 -16.57 22.83
N HIS A 183 -25.06 -16.74 23.67
CA HIS A 183 -25.13 -16.48 25.11
C HIS A 183 -24.90 -15.00 25.42
N PHE A 184 -25.72 -14.42 26.30
CA PHE A 184 -25.60 -13.03 26.71
C PHE A 184 -26.25 -12.76 28.06
N SER A 185 -25.76 -11.71 28.71
CA SER A 185 -26.29 -11.22 29.98
C SER A 185 -27.12 -9.94 29.80
N TYR A 186 -28.15 -9.76 30.63
CA TYR A 186 -28.95 -8.54 30.68
C TYR A 186 -29.40 -8.19 32.10
N ALA A 187 -29.57 -6.88 32.38
CA ALA A 187 -30.04 -6.42 33.68
C ALA A 187 -31.55 -6.64 33.86
N ALA A 188 -31.94 -7.34 34.93
CA ALA A 188 -33.32 -7.52 35.35
C ALA A 188 -33.45 -7.41 36.87
N SER A 189 -34.27 -6.45 37.32
CA SER A 189 -34.65 -6.30 38.73
C SER A 189 -33.45 -6.20 39.68
N GLY A 190 -32.45 -5.40 39.30
CA GLY A 190 -31.20 -5.19 40.05
C GLY A 190 -30.13 -6.27 39.87
N LYS A 191 -30.42 -7.39 39.20
CA LYS A 191 -29.48 -8.49 38.97
C LYS A 191 -29.07 -8.59 37.50
N ASN A 192 -27.87 -9.11 37.23
CA ASN A 192 -27.47 -9.58 35.90
C ASN A 192 -28.05 -10.98 35.68
N VAL A 193 -28.72 -11.20 34.55
CA VAL A 193 -29.37 -12.47 34.21
C VAL A 193 -28.78 -13.00 32.90
N GLU A 194 -28.23 -14.20 32.96
CA GLU A 194 -27.72 -14.91 31.78
C GLU A 194 -28.87 -15.49 30.94
N SER A 195 -28.68 -15.52 29.63
CA SER A 195 -29.65 -16.07 28.69
C SER A 195 -28.99 -16.55 27.40
N ALA A 196 -29.75 -17.35 26.65
CA ALA A 196 -29.39 -17.82 25.32
C ALA A 196 -30.48 -17.44 24.31
N VAL A 197 -30.09 -17.23 23.06
CA VAL A 197 -30.97 -17.01 21.90
C VAL A 197 -30.40 -17.79 20.71
N ASN A 198 -31.25 -18.55 20.03
CA ASN A 198 -30.83 -19.30 18.85
C ASN A 198 -30.79 -18.38 17.62
N ILE A 199 -29.79 -18.52 16.75
CA ILE A 199 -29.72 -17.78 15.48
C ILE A 199 -30.45 -18.56 14.39
N ASP A 200 -31.59 -18.04 13.96
CA ASP A 200 -32.33 -18.54 12.80
C ASP A 200 -32.73 -17.38 11.85
N GLU A 201 -33.33 -17.75 10.72
CA GLU A 201 -33.87 -16.83 9.72
C GLU A 201 -34.85 -15.81 10.32
N GLY A 202 -35.69 -16.25 11.26
CA GLY A 202 -36.69 -15.40 11.92
C GLY A 202 -36.06 -14.35 12.82
N LEU A 203 -35.05 -14.72 13.62
CA LEU A 203 -34.29 -13.79 14.44
C LEU A 203 -33.58 -12.77 13.55
N MET A 204 -32.96 -13.22 12.46
CA MET A 204 -32.21 -12.34 11.57
C MET A 204 -33.13 -11.33 10.89
N ARG A 205 -34.32 -11.73 10.42
CA ARG A 205 -35.34 -10.78 9.92
C ARG A 205 -35.83 -9.82 11.02
N LEU A 206 -36.03 -10.30 12.25
CA LEU A 206 -36.42 -9.47 13.39
C LEU A 206 -35.33 -8.46 13.79
N VAL A 207 -34.06 -8.84 13.72
CA VAL A 207 -32.90 -7.94 13.86
C VAL A 207 -32.93 -6.88 12.75
N GLY A 208 -33.22 -7.25 11.51
CA GLY A 208 -33.43 -6.32 10.40
C GLY A 208 -34.51 -5.28 10.70
N TYR A 209 -35.68 -5.72 11.21
CA TYR A 209 -36.74 -4.81 11.63
C TYR A 209 -36.31 -3.86 12.76
N TYR A 210 -35.48 -4.33 13.69
CA TYR A 210 -34.94 -3.49 14.75
C TYR A 210 -33.95 -2.45 14.18
N LEU A 211 -33.05 -2.86 13.29
CA LEU A 211 -32.07 -1.99 12.64
C LEU A 211 -32.73 -0.90 11.77
N ALA A 212 -33.82 -1.20 11.08
CA ALA A 212 -34.54 -0.22 10.25
C ALA A 212 -35.49 0.71 11.04
N GLY A 213 -35.89 0.39 12.27
CA GLY A 213 -36.63 1.34 13.11
C GLY A 213 -37.26 0.77 14.37
N GLY A 214 -36.59 -0.18 15.01
CA GLY A 214 -36.84 -0.53 16.41
C GLY A 214 -36.08 0.39 17.38
N ARG A 215 -36.55 0.50 18.62
CA ARG A 215 -35.95 1.33 19.69
C ARG A 215 -36.37 0.83 21.08
N ALA A 216 -35.46 0.85 22.04
CA ALA A 216 -35.76 0.70 23.46
C ALA A 216 -36.31 2.02 24.01
N ILE A 217 -37.44 1.96 24.72
CA ILE A 217 -38.14 3.16 25.18
C ILE A 217 -37.41 3.79 26.38
N LYS A 218 -37.11 5.10 26.30
CA LYS A 218 -36.59 5.88 27.44
C LYS A 218 -37.65 5.92 28.54
N GLY A 219 -37.23 5.77 29.80
CA GLY A 219 -38.13 5.73 30.96
C GLY A 219 -38.84 4.40 31.21
N SER A 220 -38.82 3.45 30.26
CA SER A 220 -39.36 2.09 30.48
C SER A 220 -38.23 1.04 30.38
N PRO A 221 -37.87 0.37 31.49
CA PRO A 221 -36.72 -0.54 31.54
C PRO A 221 -36.95 -1.89 30.83
N ASP A 222 -38.18 -2.16 30.40
CA ASP A 222 -38.62 -3.39 29.76
C ASP A 222 -39.24 -3.18 28.36
N SER A 223 -39.62 -1.95 27.98
CA SER A 223 -40.30 -1.71 26.70
C SER A 223 -39.36 -1.52 25.49
N LEU A 224 -39.76 -2.18 24.42
CA LEU A 224 -39.18 -2.15 23.07
C LEU A 224 -40.31 -1.75 22.09
N SER A 225 -40.00 -0.91 21.10
CA SER A 225 -40.93 -0.53 20.04
C SER A 225 -40.35 -0.77 18.66
N PHE A 226 -41.21 -1.07 17.67
CA PHE A 226 -40.89 -1.11 16.25
C PHE A 226 -41.86 -0.17 15.49
N SER A 227 -41.33 0.87 14.84
CA SER A 227 -42.14 1.91 14.17
C SER A 227 -42.34 1.63 12.68
N PHE A 228 -43.58 1.59 12.20
CA PHE A 228 -43.97 1.35 10.80
C PHE A 228 -44.81 2.52 10.27
N ASN A 229 -44.73 2.76 8.94
CA ASN A 229 -45.71 3.60 8.24
C ASN A 229 -47.06 2.86 8.20
N GLY A 230 -48.18 3.57 8.25
CA GLY A 230 -49.54 3.01 8.16
C GLY A 230 -49.82 2.24 6.88
N GLU A 231 -49.09 2.54 5.80
CA GLU A 231 -49.16 1.84 4.51
C GLU A 231 -48.40 0.50 4.50
N ASP A 232 -47.53 0.24 5.48
CA ASP A 232 -46.64 -0.94 5.56
C ASP A 232 -47.27 -2.11 6.37
N ALA A 233 -48.51 -2.45 6.03
CA ALA A 233 -49.30 -3.44 6.77
C ALA A 233 -48.71 -4.86 6.72
N GLU A 234 -47.98 -5.21 5.66
CA GLU A 234 -47.33 -6.51 5.48
C GLU A 234 -46.14 -6.67 6.45
N SER A 235 -45.19 -5.74 6.45
CA SER A 235 -44.03 -5.79 7.35
C SER A 235 -44.42 -5.70 8.83
N LEU A 236 -45.48 -4.95 9.14
CA LEU A 236 -46.05 -4.90 10.48
C LEU A 236 -46.56 -6.28 10.93
N ARG A 237 -47.28 -6.98 10.05
CA ARG A 237 -47.83 -8.31 10.33
C ARG A 237 -46.75 -9.38 10.43
N ASP A 238 -45.76 -9.37 9.54
CA ASP A 238 -44.63 -10.30 9.59
C ASP A 238 -43.80 -10.12 10.88
N CYS A 239 -43.47 -8.86 11.23
CA CYS A 239 -42.79 -8.55 12.49
C CYS A 239 -43.62 -8.95 13.71
N MET A 240 -44.94 -8.75 13.70
CA MET A 240 -45.84 -9.21 14.77
C MET A 240 -45.80 -10.73 14.95
N ASN A 241 -45.86 -11.49 13.85
CA ASN A 241 -45.77 -12.95 13.87
C ASN A 241 -44.41 -13.43 14.38
N LEU A 242 -43.31 -12.81 13.93
CA LEU A 242 -41.96 -13.12 14.40
C LEU A 242 -41.80 -12.82 15.89
N VAL A 243 -42.32 -11.70 16.37
CA VAL A 243 -42.30 -11.34 17.80
C VAL A 243 -43.07 -12.36 18.63
N GLU A 244 -44.27 -12.77 18.22
CA GLU A 244 -45.05 -13.78 18.94
C GLU A 244 -44.32 -15.13 18.97
N LYS A 245 -43.77 -15.58 17.82
CA LYS A 245 -43.02 -16.83 17.69
C LYS A 245 -41.71 -16.85 18.50
N ILE A 246 -40.89 -15.80 18.40
CA ILE A 246 -39.53 -15.74 18.96
C ILE A 246 -39.53 -15.29 20.41
N MET A 247 -40.42 -14.37 20.79
CA MET A 247 -40.47 -13.82 22.15
C MET A 247 -41.49 -14.50 23.07
N GLY A 248 -42.37 -15.35 22.54
CA GLY A 248 -43.45 -15.99 23.31
C GLY A 248 -44.45 -14.98 23.89
N LYS A 249 -44.56 -13.79 23.28
CA LYS A 249 -45.38 -12.68 23.77
C LYS A 249 -46.08 -11.97 22.62
N ARG A 250 -47.39 -11.78 22.74
CA ARG A 250 -48.14 -10.90 21.84
C ARG A 250 -47.68 -9.45 22.03
N PRO A 251 -47.27 -8.75 20.97
CA PRO A 251 -47.09 -7.31 21.03
C PRO A 251 -48.47 -6.61 21.04
N TYR A 252 -48.47 -5.33 21.41
CA TYR A 252 -49.63 -4.46 21.25
C TYR A 252 -49.30 -3.30 20.32
N ILE A 253 -50.29 -2.80 19.59
CA ILE A 253 -50.11 -1.69 18.64
C ILE A 253 -50.52 -0.39 19.33
N CYS A 254 -49.66 0.62 19.25
CA CYS A 254 -49.98 2.00 19.62
C CYS A 254 -50.06 2.86 18.36
N TYR A 255 -51.21 3.51 18.15
CA TYR A 255 -51.37 4.58 17.18
C TYR A 255 -50.74 5.84 17.75
N THR A 256 -49.68 6.36 17.12
CA THR A 256 -49.09 7.64 17.54
C THR A 256 -49.52 8.80 16.65
N ARG A 257 -49.84 8.52 15.39
CA ARG A 257 -50.54 9.36 14.40
C ARG A 257 -51.30 8.43 13.42
N PRO A 258 -52.23 8.93 12.59
CA PRO A 258 -52.89 8.09 11.58
C PRO A 258 -51.94 7.34 10.64
N SER A 259 -50.75 7.91 10.37
CA SER A 259 -49.70 7.33 9.53
C SER A 259 -48.59 6.60 10.30
N ASP A 260 -48.53 6.68 11.63
CA ASP A 260 -47.38 6.22 12.43
C ASP A 260 -47.80 5.14 13.43
N LEU A 261 -47.64 3.87 13.02
CA LEU A 261 -47.95 2.68 13.81
C LEU A 261 -46.72 2.25 14.61
N ARG A 262 -46.89 1.96 15.90
CA ARG A 262 -45.81 1.38 16.73
C ARG A 262 -46.23 0.06 17.34
N LEU A 263 -45.49 -0.98 17.00
CA LEU A 263 -45.60 -2.30 17.63
C LEU A 263 -44.76 -2.29 18.92
N MET A 264 -45.39 -2.52 20.07
CA MET A 264 -44.82 -2.39 21.41
C MET A 264 -44.73 -3.75 22.12
N ILE A 265 -43.61 -4.02 22.79
CA ILE A 265 -43.33 -5.27 23.51
C ILE A 265 -42.69 -4.96 24.85
N ARG A 266 -43.09 -5.68 25.91
CA ARG A 266 -42.43 -5.65 27.21
C ARG A 266 -41.58 -6.90 27.45
N SER A 267 -40.27 -6.78 27.26
CA SER A 267 -39.29 -7.82 27.56
C SER A 267 -37.92 -7.22 27.89
N LYS A 268 -37.49 -7.32 29.16
CA LYS A 268 -36.13 -6.96 29.59
C LYS A 268 -35.06 -7.75 28.83
N LYS A 269 -35.31 -9.04 28.54
CA LYS A 269 -34.42 -9.92 27.76
C LYS A 269 -34.18 -9.35 26.36
N TRP A 270 -35.25 -9.15 25.59
CA TRP A 270 -35.14 -8.73 24.18
C TRP A 270 -34.73 -7.27 24.01
N ARG A 271 -35.17 -6.38 24.92
CA ARG A 271 -34.65 -5.01 25.02
C ARG A 271 -33.14 -5.01 25.29
N GLY A 272 -32.68 -5.85 26.22
CA GLY A 272 -31.26 -6.01 26.55
C GLY A 272 -30.45 -6.55 25.37
N PHE A 273 -30.93 -7.62 24.74
CA PHE A 273 -30.31 -8.24 23.56
C PHE A 273 -30.14 -7.25 22.40
N LEU A 274 -31.24 -6.70 21.88
CA LEU A 274 -31.22 -5.85 20.69
C LEU A 274 -30.40 -4.57 20.94
N LYS A 275 -30.55 -3.93 22.11
CA LYS A 275 -29.76 -2.75 22.48
C LYS A 275 -28.26 -3.05 22.60
N ARG A 276 -27.89 -4.19 23.19
CA ARG A 276 -26.49 -4.60 23.39
C ARG A 276 -25.80 -4.89 22.06
N PHE A 277 -26.50 -5.55 21.15
CA PHE A 277 -25.90 -6.08 19.92
C PHE A 277 -26.09 -5.19 18.69
N CYS A 278 -27.07 -4.27 18.66
CA CYS A 278 -27.39 -3.47 17.47
C CYS A 278 -27.33 -1.93 17.66
N GLY A 279 -27.04 -1.44 18.87
CA GLY A 279 -27.23 -0.03 19.24
C GLY A 279 -28.70 0.34 19.50
N ASP A 280 -29.02 1.62 19.73
CA ASP A 280 -30.41 2.03 20.10
C ASP A 280 -30.82 3.44 19.64
N GLY A 281 -29.85 4.33 19.45
CA GLY A 281 -30.07 5.61 18.78
C GLY A 281 -30.32 5.45 17.28
N VAL A 282 -30.09 6.51 16.52
CA VAL A 282 -30.25 6.51 15.04
C VAL A 282 -28.90 6.59 14.33
N TYR A 283 -27.87 7.12 15.00
CA TYR A 283 -26.50 7.30 14.47
C TYR A 283 -25.50 6.23 14.94
N ASP A 284 -25.80 5.55 16.04
CA ASP A 284 -24.98 4.53 16.72
C ASP A 284 -25.31 3.09 16.29
N ARG A 285 -26.35 2.90 15.47
CA ARG A 285 -26.75 1.57 14.99
C ARG A 285 -25.61 0.88 14.27
N HIS A 286 -25.46 -0.40 14.51
CA HIS A 286 -24.44 -1.25 13.89
C HIS A 286 -24.97 -2.68 13.75
N LEU A 287 -24.34 -3.49 12.90
CA LEU A 287 -24.64 -4.91 12.81
C LEU A 287 -24.23 -5.65 14.10
N PRO A 288 -24.99 -6.66 14.52
CA PRO A 288 -24.54 -7.54 15.59
C PRO A 288 -23.32 -8.36 15.13
N PRO A 289 -22.25 -8.51 15.96
CA PRO A 289 -20.99 -9.11 15.52
C PRO A 289 -21.11 -10.51 14.90
N PHE A 290 -22.05 -11.34 15.38
CA PHE A 290 -22.29 -12.67 14.81
C PHE A 290 -22.76 -12.64 13.34
N SER A 291 -23.26 -11.50 12.83
CA SER A 291 -23.67 -11.35 11.42
C SER A 291 -22.53 -11.61 10.44
N TRP A 292 -21.28 -11.32 10.83
CA TRP A 292 -20.10 -11.46 9.97
C TRP A 292 -19.77 -12.92 9.63
N GLU A 293 -20.36 -13.88 10.34
CA GLU A 293 -20.14 -15.32 10.19
C GLU A 293 -21.45 -16.06 9.84
N CYS A 294 -22.58 -15.34 9.73
CA CYS A 294 -23.86 -15.89 9.29
C CYS A 294 -23.82 -16.30 7.80
N PRO A 295 -24.46 -17.42 7.40
CA PRO A 295 -24.57 -17.84 6.00
C PRO A 295 -25.49 -16.91 5.21
N ARG A 296 -25.35 -16.90 3.87
CA ARG A 296 -26.09 -15.99 2.96
C ARG A 296 -27.60 -15.97 3.21
N ARG A 297 -28.23 -17.11 3.48
CA ARG A 297 -29.69 -17.20 3.79
C ARG A 297 -30.09 -16.30 4.97
N TYR A 298 -29.31 -16.28 6.05
CA TYR A 298 -29.56 -15.46 7.23
C TYR A 298 -29.32 -13.97 6.95
N VAL A 299 -28.35 -13.65 6.08
CA VAL A 299 -28.07 -12.28 5.64
C VAL A 299 -29.22 -11.72 4.78
N LEU A 300 -29.76 -12.52 3.85
CA LEU A 300 -30.93 -12.13 3.05
C LEU A 300 -32.16 -11.86 3.94
N GLU A 301 -32.34 -12.62 5.02
CA GLU A 301 -33.42 -12.41 5.98
C GLU A 301 -33.25 -11.11 6.79
N LEU A 302 -32.03 -10.83 7.27
CA LEU A 302 -31.71 -9.55 7.89
C LEU A 302 -31.97 -8.36 6.94
N LEU A 303 -31.57 -8.50 5.68
CA LEU A 303 -31.83 -7.48 4.65
C LEU A 303 -33.33 -7.30 4.38
N ARG A 304 -34.12 -8.38 4.30
CA ARG A 304 -35.59 -8.32 4.19
C ARG A 304 -36.21 -7.51 5.35
N GLY A 305 -35.78 -7.77 6.59
CA GLY A 305 -36.24 -7.00 7.75
C GLY A 305 -35.81 -5.52 7.72
N CYS A 306 -34.65 -5.21 7.15
CA CYS A 306 -34.18 -3.84 6.98
C CYS A 306 -34.97 -3.03 5.92
N MET A 307 -35.68 -3.69 5.00
CA MET A 307 -36.32 -3.06 3.83
C MET A 307 -37.79 -2.64 4.07
N ARG A 308 -38.10 -2.15 5.27
CA ARG A 308 -39.44 -1.70 5.71
C ARG A 308 -40.02 -0.62 4.78
N GLY A 309 -41.36 -0.56 4.71
CA GLY A 309 -42.05 0.59 4.12
C GLY A 309 -42.15 0.58 2.61
N GLY A 310 -42.27 -0.60 1.99
CA GLY A 310 -42.49 -0.73 0.55
C GLY A 310 -41.25 -0.46 -0.29
N ALA A 311 -40.48 -1.52 -0.57
CA ALA A 311 -39.62 -1.60 -1.76
C ALA A 311 -40.45 -1.71 -3.06
N TYR A 312 -41.54 -0.94 -3.17
CA TYR A 312 -42.67 -1.16 -4.07
C TYR A 312 -43.20 0.14 -4.72
N SER A 313 -42.30 1.06 -5.08
CA SER A 313 -42.58 2.09 -6.10
C SER A 313 -41.29 2.54 -6.79
N SER A 314 -41.30 2.46 -8.13
CA SER A 314 -40.23 2.83 -9.07
C SER A 314 -38.83 2.23 -8.87
N GLY A 315 -38.63 0.98 -9.33
CA GLY A 315 -37.29 0.48 -9.70
C GLY A 315 -37.06 -1.02 -9.53
N ASN A 316 -35.97 -1.50 -10.16
CA ASN A 316 -35.49 -2.89 -10.06
C ASN A 316 -34.54 -3.12 -8.86
N ALA A 317 -34.52 -2.19 -7.90
CA ALA A 317 -33.59 -2.20 -6.76
C ALA A 317 -34.34 -1.94 -5.44
N MET A 318 -33.98 -2.70 -4.40
CA MET A 318 -34.45 -2.53 -3.03
C MET A 318 -33.48 -1.63 -2.27
N ARG A 319 -33.99 -0.77 -1.37
CA ARG A 319 -33.19 0.24 -0.68
C ARG A 319 -33.34 0.17 0.83
N VAL A 320 -32.23 0.25 1.56
CA VAL A 320 -32.19 0.42 3.03
C VAL A 320 -31.63 1.81 3.33
N LYS A 321 -32.37 2.63 4.08
CA LYS A 321 -31.97 4.00 4.47
C LYS A 321 -31.62 4.04 5.97
N SER A 322 -30.57 4.75 6.36
CA SER A 322 -30.24 5.01 7.77
C SER A 322 -29.44 6.30 7.94
N ARG A 323 -29.53 6.92 9.12
CA ARG A 323 -28.63 8.02 9.54
C ARG A 323 -27.33 7.51 10.16
N SER A 324 -27.21 6.21 10.45
CA SER A 324 -25.94 5.57 10.83
C SER A 324 -25.15 5.20 9.57
N ARG A 325 -24.07 5.96 9.29
CA ARG A 325 -23.08 5.62 8.26
C ARG A 325 -22.48 4.24 8.51
N ARG A 326 -22.20 3.94 9.79
CA ARG A 326 -21.62 2.66 10.24
C ARG A 326 -22.49 1.48 9.82
N LEU A 327 -23.78 1.48 10.16
CA LEU A 327 -24.70 0.40 9.81
C LEU A 327 -24.73 0.14 8.30
N ILE A 328 -24.82 1.20 7.49
CA ILE A 328 -24.91 1.08 6.04
C ILE A 328 -23.59 0.60 5.43
N THR A 329 -22.44 1.02 5.98
CA THR A 329 -21.11 0.51 5.61
C THR A 329 -20.98 -0.97 5.97
N GLU A 330 -21.36 -1.36 7.19
CA GLU A 330 -21.30 -2.74 7.65
C GLU A 330 -22.22 -3.66 6.82
N LEU A 331 -23.45 -3.21 6.50
CA LEU A 331 -24.34 -3.92 5.57
C LEU A 331 -23.76 -4.01 4.16
N THR A 332 -23.05 -2.98 3.68
CA THR A 332 -22.37 -3.01 2.36
C THR A 332 -21.30 -4.09 2.35
N TRP A 333 -20.40 -4.11 3.34
CA TRP A 333 -19.38 -5.15 3.50
C TRP A 333 -19.99 -6.55 3.66
N LEU A 334 -21.05 -6.70 4.46
CA LEU A 334 -21.74 -7.97 4.63
C LEU A 334 -22.39 -8.48 3.33
N CYS A 335 -22.93 -7.57 2.49
CA CYS A 335 -23.43 -7.93 1.16
C CYS A 335 -22.31 -8.48 0.27
N LYS A 336 -21.17 -7.77 0.19
CA LYS A 336 -20.02 -8.16 -0.63
C LYS A 336 -19.43 -9.51 -0.19
N LEU A 337 -19.37 -9.78 1.12
CA LEU A 337 -18.98 -11.07 1.72
C LEU A 337 -19.96 -12.24 1.46
N ASN A 338 -21.17 -11.97 0.98
CA ASN A 338 -22.19 -12.98 0.70
C ASN A 338 -22.60 -13.01 -0.78
N GLY A 339 -21.80 -12.40 -1.67
CA GLY A 339 -22.05 -12.40 -3.10
C GLY A 339 -23.29 -11.60 -3.50
N ILE A 340 -23.72 -10.63 -2.69
CA ILE A 340 -24.87 -9.77 -2.95
C ILE A 340 -24.38 -8.48 -3.61
N THR A 341 -24.79 -8.23 -4.85
CA THR A 341 -24.36 -7.02 -5.57
C THR A 341 -25.11 -5.79 -5.06
N CYS A 342 -24.36 -4.79 -4.58
CA CYS A 342 -24.93 -3.57 -4.00
C CYS A 342 -24.18 -2.28 -4.41
N SER A 343 -24.82 -1.13 -4.15
CA SER A 343 -24.23 0.21 -4.21
C SER A 343 -24.59 1.05 -2.97
N LEU A 344 -23.75 2.04 -2.68
CA LEU A 344 -23.77 2.87 -1.48
C LEU A 344 -23.97 4.35 -1.86
N HIS A 345 -25.01 4.99 -1.35
CA HIS A 345 -25.35 6.37 -1.68
C HIS A 345 -25.45 7.28 -0.45
N GLU A 346 -25.20 8.57 -0.63
CA GLU A 346 -25.41 9.63 0.37
C GLU A 346 -26.53 10.57 -0.12
N GLY A 347 -27.33 11.10 0.79
CA GLY A 347 -28.38 12.07 0.48
C GLY A 347 -28.83 12.84 1.72
N GLU A 348 -29.84 13.69 1.56
CA GLU A 348 -30.40 14.49 2.65
C GLU A 348 -31.89 14.20 2.86
N ASP A 349 -32.28 14.09 4.13
CA ASP A 349 -33.65 13.88 4.59
C ASP A 349 -34.23 15.22 5.04
N GLY A 350 -35.15 15.77 4.23
CA GLY A 350 -35.74 17.10 4.50
C GLY A 350 -36.37 17.81 3.31
N ASP A 351 -36.19 17.36 2.07
CA ASP A 351 -36.69 18.07 0.87
C ASP A 351 -38.21 17.89 0.67
N ARG A 352 -38.98 18.53 1.54
CA ARG A 352 -40.37 18.90 1.30
C ARG A 352 -40.37 20.32 0.74
N THR A 353 -40.77 20.46 -0.52
CA THR A 353 -41.20 21.74 -1.10
C THR A 353 -42.51 22.21 -0.47
N ASP A 354 -42.46 22.68 0.78
CA ASP A 354 -43.54 23.46 1.39
C ASP A 354 -43.57 24.84 0.72
N ALA A 355 -44.28 24.90 -0.41
CA ALA A 355 -44.42 26.07 -1.27
C ALA A 355 -45.01 27.32 -0.57
N ARG A 356 -45.39 27.22 0.71
CA ARG A 356 -45.96 28.31 1.51
C ARG A 356 -44.97 29.01 2.43
N LYS A 357 -43.74 28.50 2.63
CA LYS A 357 -42.84 29.03 3.68
C LYS A 357 -41.45 29.51 3.26
N GLY A 358 -40.97 29.23 2.05
CA GLY A 358 -39.78 29.88 1.48
C GLY A 358 -38.45 29.75 2.27
N VAL A 359 -38.40 28.89 3.29
CA VAL A 359 -37.22 28.65 4.13
C VAL A 359 -36.71 27.24 3.88
N ARG A 360 -35.52 27.12 3.30
CA ARG A 360 -34.79 25.85 3.25
C ARG A 360 -34.21 25.56 4.63
N SER A 361 -34.66 24.50 5.28
CA SER A 361 -33.92 23.85 6.36
C SER A 361 -32.83 22.97 5.75
N ASN A 362 -31.58 23.03 6.24
CA ASN A 362 -30.57 22.05 5.90
C ASN A 362 -31.07 20.65 6.26
N GLY A 363 -31.11 19.72 5.31
CA GLY A 363 -31.55 18.36 5.54
C GLY A 363 -30.56 17.57 6.40
N GLU A 364 -31.03 16.53 7.07
CA GLU A 364 -30.13 15.63 7.79
C GLU A 364 -29.55 14.58 6.84
N ARG A 365 -28.24 14.33 6.91
CA ARG A 365 -27.59 13.32 6.06
C ARG A 365 -28.13 11.91 6.32
N ILE A 366 -28.43 11.22 5.23
CA ILE A 366 -28.82 9.81 5.19
C ILE A 366 -27.90 9.02 4.26
N TYR A 367 -27.68 7.76 4.61
CA TYR A 367 -26.92 6.80 3.83
C TYR A 367 -27.87 5.71 3.34
N ILE A 368 -27.71 5.31 2.08
CA ILE A 368 -28.64 4.43 1.38
C ILE A 368 -27.89 3.28 0.74
N LEU A 369 -28.13 2.06 1.21
CA LEU A 369 -27.73 0.83 0.54
C LEU A 369 -28.77 0.48 -0.52
N SER A 370 -28.35 0.25 -1.77
CA SER A 370 -29.21 -0.26 -2.85
C SER A 370 -28.74 -1.64 -3.29
N ILE A 371 -29.67 -2.59 -3.41
CA ILE A 371 -29.43 -4.00 -3.79
C ILE A 371 -30.39 -4.38 -4.92
N SER A 372 -29.96 -5.21 -5.87
CA SER A 372 -30.83 -5.70 -6.95
C SER A 372 -32.00 -6.54 -6.41
N ARG A 373 -33.22 -6.30 -6.90
CA ARG A 373 -34.41 -7.08 -6.49
C ARG A 373 -34.29 -8.58 -6.84
N ALA A 374 -33.49 -8.91 -7.85
CA ALA A 374 -33.24 -10.29 -8.28
C ALA A 374 -32.57 -11.15 -7.18
N GLU A 375 -31.82 -10.53 -6.26
CA GLU A 375 -31.14 -11.24 -5.15
C GLU A 375 -32.13 -11.92 -4.18
N PHE A 376 -33.41 -11.51 -4.19
CA PHE A 376 -34.45 -11.97 -3.28
C PHE A 376 -35.55 -12.82 -3.95
N SER A 377 -35.55 -12.94 -5.29
CA SER A 377 -36.69 -13.45 -6.06
C SER A 377 -36.85 -14.97 -6.11
N GLY A 378 -36.26 -15.72 -5.17
CA GLY A 378 -36.47 -17.17 -4.97
C GLY A 378 -35.84 -18.09 -6.02
N GLY A 379 -35.70 -17.63 -7.26
CA GLY A 379 -34.80 -18.28 -8.21
C GLY A 379 -33.37 -18.17 -7.70
N CYS A 380 -32.70 -19.31 -7.51
CA CYS A 380 -31.24 -19.38 -7.56
C CYS A 380 -30.83 -18.98 -8.98
N GLY A 381 -30.75 -17.67 -9.22
CA GLY A 381 -30.48 -17.08 -10.53
C GLY A 381 -29.21 -17.71 -11.07
N ARG A 382 -29.35 -18.51 -12.14
CA ARG A 382 -28.33 -19.43 -12.67
C ARG A 382 -26.91 -18.91 -12.37
N ARG A 383 -26.19 -19.60 -11.47
CA ARG A 383 -24.77 -19.36 -11.20
C ARG A 383 -23.97 -19.62 -12.48
N ARG A 384 -23.94 -18.63 -13.38
CA ARG A 384 -23.21 -18.68 -14.64
C ARG A 384 -21.74 -18.46 -14.34
N GLY A 385 -21.05 -19.54 -13.97
CA GLY A 385 -19.58 -19.66 -13.99
C GLY A 385 -18.83 -18.48 -13.40
N ARG A 386 -19.24 -17.97 -12.24
CA ARG A 386 -18.46 -17.02 -11.46
C ARG A 386 -17.72 -17.78 -10.38
N ASP A 387 -16.69 -18.50 -10.80
CA ASP A 387 -15.77 -19.19 -9.90
C ASP A 387 -14.80 -18.20 -9.21
N ASN A 388 -14.79 -16.94 -9.65
CA ASN A 388 -13.89 -15.91 -9.15
C ASN A 388 -14.62 -14.88 -8.29
N SER A 389 -14.15 -14.69 -7.05
CA SER A 389 -14.72 -13.72 -6.09
C SER A 389 -14.33 -12.27 -6.37
N ILE A 390 -13.46 -12.00 -7.35
CA ILE A 390 -13.05 -10.66 -7.77
C ILE A 390 -14.14 -9.98 -8.61
N ASP A 391 -14.37 -8.69 -8.37
CA ASP A 391 -15.32 -7.84 -9.09
C ASP A 391 -14.68 -6.45 -9.36
N VAL A 392 -15.29 -5.61 -10.20
CA VAL A 392 -14.73 -4.30 -10.57
C VAL A 392 -15.73 -3.15 -10.42
N VAL A 393 -15.22 -1.95 -10.16
CA VAL A 393 -16.01 -0.71 -10.19
C VAL A 393 -15.37 0.33 -11.09
N LYS A 394 -16.16 0.98 -11.93
CA LYS A 394 -15.65 2.06 -12.77
C LYS A 394 -15.43 3.34 -11.96
N ILE A 395 -14.23 3.89 -12.03
CA ILE A 395 -13.84 5.16 -11.43
C ILE A 395 -14.50 6.29 -12.24
N THR A 396 -15.23 7.17 -11.55
CA THR A 396 -16.02 8.24 -12.16
C THR A 396 -15.32 9.60 -12.05
N LYS A 397 -14.52 9.82 -11.01
CA LYS A 397 -13.82 11.08 -10.74
C LYS A 397 -12.65 10.85 -9.80
N VAL A 398 -11.57 11.62 -9.97
CA VAL A 398 -10.51 11.80 -8.97
C VAL A 398 -10.44 13.28 -8.61
N ALA A 399 -10.28 13.60 -7.33
CA ALA A 399 -10.10 14.96 -6.84
C ALA A 399 -8.93 15.04 -5.86
N LYS A 400 -8.24 16.19 -5.81
CA LYS A 400 -7.31 16.49 -4.71
C LYS A 400 -8.12 17.02 -3.52
N GLY A 401 -7.88 16.45 -2.35
CA GLY A 401 -8.52 16.82 -1.08
C GLY A 401 -8.01 18.16 -0.53
N LYS A 402 -8.56 18.59 0.61
CA LYS A 402 -8.21 19.86 1.26
C LYS A 402 -7.22 19.63 2.41
N GLY A 403 -5.95 19.93 2.16
CA GLY A 403 -4.90 19.93 3.18
C GLY A 403 -4.24 18.56 3.41
N ARG A 404 -3.44 18.48 4.47
CA ARG A 404 -2.81 17.23 4.94
C ARG A 404 -3.60 16.65 6.10
N GLU A 405 -3.74 15.33 6.13
CA GLU A 405 -4.35 14.58 7.24
C GLU A 405 -3.43 13.45 7.69
N LYS A 406 -3.70 12.91 8.88
CA LYS A 406 -2.96 11.76 9.40
C LYS A 406 -3.39 10.49 8.68
N VAL A 407 -2.41 9.86 8.03
CA VAL A 407 -2.52 8.67 7.20
C VAL A 407 -1.83 7.47 7.87
N TYR A 408 -2.30 6.28 7.52
CA TYR A 408 -1.99 5.00 8.14
C TYR A 408 -1.84 3.95 7.04
N ASP A 409 -1.02 2.93 7.27
CA ASP A 409 -0.97 1.76 6.38
C ASP A 409 -0.87 0.47 7.18
N ILE A 410 -1.19 -0.64 6.54
CA ILE A 410 -1.04 -1.99 7.08
C ILE A 410 -0.34 -2.89 6.06
N SER A 411 0.72 -3.57 6.50
CA SER A 411 1.40 -4.59 5.70
C SER A 411 0.68 -5.91 5.92
N VAL A 412 0.25 -6.55 4.83
CA VAL A 412 -0.52 -7.79 4.85
C VAL A 412 0.26 -8.90 4.16
N LYS A 413 0.32 -10.05 4.84
CA LYS A 413 1.09 -11.22 4.42
C LYS A 413 0.72 -11.71 3.01
N ASP A 414 1.70 -12.32 2.35
CA ASP A 414 1.67 -12.92 1.01
C ASP A 414 1.40 -11.96 -0.18
N ASN A 415 0.57 -10.93 0.00
CA ASN A 415 -0.02 -10.17 -1.10
C ASN A 415 0.18 -8.65 -1.04
N GLU A 416 0.53 -8.08 0.13
CA GLU A 416 0.68 -6.63 0.37
C GLU A 416 -0.48 -5.78 -0.18
N ALA A 417 -1.67 -6.38 -0.08
CA ALA A 417 -2.93 -5.83 -0.52
C ALA A 417 -3.96 -6.01 0.60
N PHE A 418 -4.91 -5.10 0.71
CA PHE A 418 -6.05 -5.26 1.59
C PHE A 418 -7.29 -4.60 1.01
N PHE A 419 -8.46 -5.11 1.35
CA PHE A 419 -9.69 -4.39 1.12
C PHE A 419 -9.87 -3.34 2.21
N GLY A 420 -10.10 -2.11 1.79
CA GLY A 420 -10.46 -1.01 2.66
C GLY A 420 -11.53 -0.11 2.02
N ASN A 421 -11.95 0.92 2.75
CA ASN A 421 -12.95 1.93 2.39
C ASN A 421 -14.43 1.57 2.68
N TYR A 422 -15.30 2.59 2.65
CA TYR A 422 -16.75 2.48 2.88
C TYR A 422 -17.45 1.51 1.92
N TYR A 423 -17.05 1.54 0.65
CA TYR A 423 -17.22 0.44 -0.29
C TYR A 423 -15.86 -0.24 -0.45
N PRO A 424 -15.74 -1.56 -0.29
CA PRO A 424 -14.44 -2.24 -0.27
C PRO A 424 -13.74 -2.15 -1.64
N ILE A 425 -12.55 -1.56 -1.65
CA ILE A 425 -11.63 -1.46 -2.79
C ILE A 425 -10.29 -2.09 -2.40
N LEU A 426 -9.63 -2.76 -3.34
CA LEU A 426 -8.31 -3.37 -3.12
C LEU A 426 -7.18 -2.32 -3.21
N LEU A 427 -6.51 -2.12 -2.10
CA LEU A 427 -5.45 -1.13 -1.86
C LEU A 427 -4.06 -1.78 -1.97
N HIS A 428 -3.00 -1.01 -2.27
CA HIS A 428 -1.65 -1.52 -2.58
C HIS A 428 -0.49 -0.62 -2.13
N ASN A 429 0.61 -1.27 -1.74
CA ASN A 429 1.65 -0.68 -0.90
C ASN A 429 3.04 -0.43 -1.56
N SER A 430 3.23 -0.30 -2.89
CA SER A 430 4.60 -0.32 -3.52
C SER A 430 4.93 0.67 -4.69
N GLY A 431 6.23 0.77 -5.10
CA GLY A 431 6.86 1.88 -5.89
C GLY A 431 7.97 1.56 -6.94
N HIS A 432 8.91 2.50 -7.21
CA HIS A 432 9.99 2.45 -8.25
C HIS A 432 11.15 3.42 -7.89
N ARG A 433 12.47 3.23 -8.12
CA ARG A 433 13.34 2.20 -8.77
C ARG A 433 14.75 2.16 -8.09
N GLY A 434 15.40 0.97 -8.00
CA GLY A 434 16.82 0.81 -7.58
C GLY A 434 17.00 0.08 -6.23
N TYR A 435 18.22 0.05 -5.68
CA TYR A 435 18.38 -0.02 -4.22
C TYR A 435 17.89 1.30 -3.63
N HIS A 436 17.22 1.25 -2.50
CA HIS A 436 16.68 2.44 -1.85
C HIS A 436 17.17 2.54 -0.42
N ILE A 437 17.87 3.63 -0.12
CA ILE A 437 18.27 3.99 1.23
C ILE A 437 17.29 5.08 1.70
N HIS A 438 16.61 4.82 2.80
CA HIS A 438 15.86 5.84 3.54
C HIS A 438 16.67 6.21 4.77
N VAL A 439 16.79 7.49 5.12
CA VAL A 439 17.35 7.89 6.42
C VAL A 439 16.20 8.37 7.30
N VAL A 440 16.15 7.88 8.53
CA VAL A 440 14.98 7.95 9.44
C VAL A 440 15.29 8.75 10.71
N GLY A 441 16.55 9.15 10.93
CA GLY A 441 16.97 10.05 12.01
C GLY A 441 16.26 11.40 11.95
N GLU A 442 16.02 12.00 13.11
CA GLU A 442 15.16 13.19 13.24
C GLU A 442 15.67 14.40 12.45
N ASP A 443 16.98 14.63 12.45
CA ASP A 443 17.62 15.75 11.74
C ASP A 443 17.40 15.67 10.22
N PHE A 444 17.38 14.46 9.65
CA PHE A 444 17.12 14.22 8.22
C PHE A 444 15.64 14.38 7.85
N ARG A 445 14.71 14.10 8.77
CA ARG A 445 13.27 14.27 8.54
C ARG A 445 12.90 15.73 8.32
N GLN A 446 13.55 16.65 9.03
CA GLN A 446 13.24 18.08 8.97
C GLN A 446 13.81 18.78 7.73
N LEU A 447 14.73 18.15 6.98
CA LEU A 447 15.35 18.75 5.80
C LEU A 447 14.31 19.03 4.70
N ASN A 448 14.21 20.30 4.33
CA ASN A 448 13.38 20.75 3.21
C ASN A 448 14.03 20.41 1.85
N GLN A 449 13.31 20.68 0.74
CA GLN A 449 13.77 20.38 -0.61
C GLN A 449 15.12 21.05 -0.97
N MET A 450 15.40 22.27 -0.48
CA MET A 450 16.66 22.97 -0.74
C MET A 450 17.82 22.35 0.05
N GLN A 451 17.60 22.04 1.33
CA GLN A 451 18.60 21.36 2.18
C GLN A 451 18.89 19.94 1.70
N ARG A 452 17.88 19.21 1.20
CA ARG A 452 18.05 17.89 0.56
C ARG A 452 18.80 17.98 -0.76
N LYS A 453 18.63 19.09 -1.50
CA LYS A 453 19.46 19.37 -2.67
C LYS A 453 20.91 19.62 -2.28
N GLU A 454 21.18 20.43 -1.25
CA GLU A 454 22.55 20.64 -0.73
C GLU A 454 23.20 19.34 -0.25
N LEU A 455 22.47 18.50 0.49
CA LEU A 455 22.90 17.15 0.87
C LEU A 455 23.22 16.28 -0.36
N THR A 456 22.39 16.35 -1.40
CA THR A 456 22.59 15.62 -2.66
C THR A 456 23.81 16.14 -3.44
N ASP A 457 23.97 17.46 -3.52
CA ASP A 457 25.12 18.12 -4.16
C ASP A 457 26.42 17.77 -3.41
N TYR A 458 26.39 17.67 -2.08
CA TYR A 458 27.50 17.17 -1.27
C TYR A 458 27.83 15.71 -1.59
N ILE A 459 26.84 14.80 -1.53
CA ILE A 459 26.99 13.36 -1.79
C ILE A 459 27.56 13.09 -3.21
N THR A 460 27.11 13.85 -4.21
CA THR A 460 27.55 13.73 -5.62
C THR A 460 28.83 14.53 -5.94
N ALA A 461 29.38 15.25 -4.96
CA ALA A 461 30.46 16.24 -5.11
C ALA A 461 30.20 17.33 -6.18
N THR A 462 28.93 17.66 -6.41
CA THR A 462 28.51 18.69 -7.36
C THR A 462 29.05 20.05 -6.93
N GLY A 463 29.77 20.72 -7.82
CA GLY A 463 30.41 22.02 -7.55
C GLY A 463 31.75 21.95 -6.79
N LEU A 464 32.22 20.76 -6.37
CA LEU A 464 33.50 20.63 -5.67
C LEU A 464 34.69 20.95 -6.59
N ARG A 465 35.44 22.00 -6.26
CA ARG A 465 36.63 22.42 -7.00
C ARG A 465 37.89 22.04 -6.24
N VAL A 466 38.50 20.91 -6.63
CA VAL A 466 39.78 20.40 -6.10
C VAL A 466 40.85 21.48 -5.94
N THR A 467 40.95 22.42 -6.88
CA THR A 467 41.96 23.50 -6.91
C THR A 467 41.62 24.72 -6.04
N ARG A 468 40.54 24.68 -5.25
CA ARG A 468 40.09 25.76 -4.36
C ARG A 468 39.59 25.28 -2.99
N HIS A 469 39.01 24.08 -2.94
CA HIS A 469 38.35 23.55 -1.75
C HIS A 469 39.17 22.42 -1.08
N ILE A 470 40.24 21.95 -1.71
CA ILE A 470 41.02 20.78 -1.28
C ILE A 470 42.50 21.12 -1.15
N PHE A 471 43.14 21.62 -2.22
CA PHE A 471 44.51 22.14 -2.14
C PHE A 471 44.50 23.65 -1.92
N GLU A 472 45.26 24.09 -0.93
CA GLU A 472 45.54 25.52 -0.73
C GLU A 472 46.63 25.96 -1.72
N MET A 473 46.48 27.17 -2.27
CA MET A 473 47.55 27.78 -3.06
C MET A 473 48.49 28.53 -2.10
N PRO A 474 49.80 28.20 -2.06
CA PRO A 474 50.72 28.89 -1.17
C PRO A 474 50.82 30.38 -1.51
N ASP A 475 50.86 31.23 -0.48
CA ASP A 475 51.21 32.65 -0.64
C ASP A 475 52.60 32.75 -1.27
N ALA A 476 52.74 33.57 -2.32
CA ALA A 476 53.96 33.74 -3.09
C ALA A 476 55.19 34.17 -2.24
N ARG A 477 54.96 34.62 -1.00
CA ARG A 477 55.98 35.01 -0.03
C ARG A 477 56.58 33.86 0.79
N PHE A 478 55.94 32.70 0.89
CA PHE A 478 56.34 31.59 1.77
C PHE A 478 56.67 30.28 1.02
N GLY A 479 57.31 30.39 -0.14
CA GLY A 479 57.84 29.23 -0.87
C GLY A 479 56.80 28.36 -1.56
N ARG A 480 57.25 27.36 -2.32
CA ARG A 480 56.39 26.47 -3.13
C ARG A 480 55.90 25.23 -2.35
N ALA A 481 55.62 25.38 -1.05
CA ALA A 481 55.07 24.28 -0.26
C ALA A 481 53.63 23.98 -0.72
N ILE A 482 53.35 22.71 -1.02
CA ILE A 482 52.01 22.24 -1.37
C ILE A 482 51.33 21.85 -0.06
N VAL A 483 50.26 22.57 0.28
CA VAL A 483 49.39 22.24 1.42
C VAL A 483 48.12 21.60 0.87
N GLY A 484 47.83 20.39 1.34
CA GLY A 484 46.62 19.63 1.04
C GLY A 484 45.93 19.19 2.32
N PRO A 485 44.78 18.52 2.23
CA PRO A 485 43.97 18.16 3.39
C PRO A 485 44.67 17.10 4.24
N SER A 486 44.39 17.13 5.54
CA SER A 486 44.73 16.04 6.46
C SER A 486 43.86 14.80 6.20
N ILE A 487 44.38 13.60 6.50
CA ILE A 487 43.60 12.35 6.51
C ILE A 487 42.48 12.41 7.56
N GLY A 488 42.70 13.12 8.67
CA GLY A 488 41.70 13.37 9.71
C GLY A 488 40.73 14.51 9.41
N ALA A 489 40.89 15.25 8.31
CA ALA A 489 40.03 16.41 8.01
C ALA A 489 38.57 15.98 7.75
N PRO A 490 37.57 16.75 8.22
CA PRO A 490 36.16 16.40 8.03
C PRO A 490 35.75 16.45 6.55
N GLY A 491 34.80 15.58 6.19
CA GLY A 491 34.14 15.56 4.90
C GLY A 491 35.08 15.34 3.70
N TRP A 492 34.77 16.02 2.57
CA TRP A 492 35.50 15.85 1.31
C TRP A 492 37.01 16.09 1.37
N GLY A 493 37.51 16.86 2.34
CA GLY A 493 38.94 17.03 2.59
C GLY A 493 39.61 15.71 2.95
N GLY A 494 39.24 15.12 4.09
CA GLY A 494 39.81 13.86 4.55
C GLY A 494 39.40 12.66 3.70
N ARG A 495 38.21 12.65 3.09
CA ARG A 495 37.83 11.63 2.11
C ARG A 495 38.79 11.58 0.93
N LEU A 496 39.14 12.75 0.36
CA LEU A 496 40.13 12.80 -0.72
C LEU A 496 41.55 12.51 -0.22
N ALA A 497 41.94 12.94 0.97
CA ALA A 497 43.24 12.55 1.55
C ALA A 497 43.37 11.02 1.65
N LYS A 498 42.37 10.34 2.26
CA LYS A 498 42.29 8.88 2.39
C LYS A 498 42.31 8.18 1.03
N ALA A 499 41.51 8.64 0.07
CA ALA A 499 41.43 8.03 -1.25
C ALA A 499 42.71 8.25 -2.10
N ILE A 500 43.36 9.42 -1.98
CA ILE A 500 44.66 9.68 -2.60
C ILE A 500 45.74 8.79 -1.98
N TYR A 501 45.77 8.65 -0.66
CA TYR A 501 46.68 7.75 0.05
C TYR A 501 46.49 6.29 -0.38
N GLY A 502 45.25 5.80 -0.38
CA GLY A 502 44.91 4.46 -0.87
C GLY A 502 45.29 4.23 -2.34
N PHE A 503 45.12 5.24 -3.20
CA PHE A 503 45.57 5.19 -4.59
C PHE A 503 47.10 5.10 -4.70
N ILE A 504 47.85 5.88 -3.91
CA ILE A 504 49.33 5.81 -3.88
C ILE A 504 49.79 4.42 -3.46
N LEU A 505 49.16 3.79 -2.47
CA LEU A 505 49.54 2.46 -1.99
C LEU A 505 49.15 1.31 -2.93
N SER A 506 48.06 1.45 -3.72
CA SER A 506 47.48 0.32 -4.49
C SER A 506 47.55 0.43 -6.01
N ALA A 507 47.66 1.62 -6.61
CA ALA A 507 47.58 1.78 -8.06
C ALA A 507 48.78 1.16 -8.79
N THR A 508 48.57 0.55 -9.95
CA THR A 508 49.65 0.04 -10.79
C THR A 508 50.29 1.17 -11.62
N ARG A 509 51.48 0.93 -12.20
CA ARG A 509 52.16 1.90 -13.08
C ARG A 509 51.27 2.32 -14.24
N GLU A 510 50.64 1.34 -14.89
CA GLU A 510 49.76 1.52 -16.05
C GLU A 510 48.57 2.43 -15.67
N ARG A 511 47.96 2.21 -14.50
CA ARG A 511 46.88 3.06 -13.99
C ARG A 511 47.32 4.50 -13.75
N MET A 512 48.56 4.71 -13.31
CA MET A 512 49.12 6.06 -13.13
C MET A 512 49.43 6.75 -14.48
N GLU A 513 49.80 5.99 -15.50
CA GLU A 513 49.99 6.48 -16.88
C GLU A 513 48.65 6.84 -17.53
N GLU A 514 47.60 6.02 -17.37
CA GLU A 514 46.23 6.29 -17.86
C GLU A 514 45.66 7.64 -17.38
N ILE A 515 45.94 8.03 -16.13
CA ILE A 515 45.50 9.33 -15.57
C ILE A 515 46.41 10.50 -15.99
N GLY A 516 47.40 10.23 -16.84
CA GLY A 516 48.31 11.21 -17.43
C GLY A 516 49.40 11.71 -16.49
N LEU A 517 49.88 10.90 -15.55
CA LEU A 517 51.12 11.21 -14.82
C LEU A 517 52.34 10.95 -15.72
N LYS A 518 53.43 11.68 -15.48
CA LYS A 518 54.69 11.50 -16.23
C LYS A 518 55.50 10.35 -15.63
N PRO A 519 56.25 9.56 -16.41
CA PRO A 519 57.03 8.43 -15.90
C PRO A 519 57.93 8.76 -14.69
N ALA A 520 58.57 9.94 -14.67
CA ALA A 520 59.37 10.39 -13.53
C ALA A 520 58.56 10.66 -12.25
N THR A 521 57.33 11.18 -12.37
CA THR A 521 56.41 11.34 -11.24
C THR A 521 55.89 9.98 -10.76
N ILE A 522 55.68 9.03 -11.67
CA ILE A 522 55.23 7.68 -11.33
C ILE A 522 56.32 6.93 -10.58
N GLN A 523 57.57 7.04 -11.04
CA GLN A 523 58.72 6.48 -10.34
C GLN A 523 58.81 7.06 -8.91
N ALA A 524 58.75 8.38 -8.75
CA ALA A 524 58.76 9.02 -7.43
C ALA A 524 57.62 8.55 -6.49
N ILE A 525 56.42 8.27 -7.01
CA ILE A 525 55.31 7.73 -6.19
C ILE A 525 55.57 6.26 -5.80
N LEU A 526 56.24 5.48 -6.67
CA LEU A 526 56.56 4.08 -6.40
C LEU A 526 57.77 3.93 -5.45
N ASP A 527 58.80 4.77 -5.59
CA ASP A 527 59.99 4.76 -4.73
C ASP A 527 59.61 5.10 -3.27
N GLU A 528 58.69 6.05 -3.09
CA GLU A 528 58.19 6.45 -1.77
C GLU A 528 57.11 5.50 -1.21
N ARG A 529 56.55 4.59 -2.03
CA ARG A 529 55.47 3.66 -1.60
C ARG A 529 55.91 2.75 -0.46
N GLU A 530 57.12 2.21 -0.52
CA GLU A 530 57.63 1.29 0.51
C GLU A 530 57.70 2.00 1.86
N MET A 531 58.25 3.22 1.90
CA MET A 531 58.29 4.05 3.12
C MET A 531 56.91 4.47 3.64
N LEU A 532 55.93 4.66 2.75
CA LEU A 532 54.53 4.91 3.11
C LEU A 532 53.80 3.66 3.63
N SER A 533 54.31 2.45 3.38
CA SER A 533 53.68 1.21 3.83
C SER A 533 54.16 0.74 5.22
N GLU A 534 55.38 1.11 5.63
CA GLU A 534 55.95 0.75 6.93
C GLU A 534 55.75 1.84 8.00
N GLY A 535 55.68 3.11 7.61
CA GLY A 535 55.36 4.22 8.51
C GLY A 535 53.86 4.45 8.59
N GLY A 536 53.28 4.41 9.79
CA GLY A 536 51.91 4.87 10.03
C GLY A 536 51.82 6.40 9.96
N TRP A 537 51.74 6.96 8.76
CA TRP A 537 51.57 8.41 8.57
C TRP A 537 50.14 8.83 8.92
N GLU A 538 50.00 9.73 9.90
CA GLU A 538 48.71 10.36 10.22
C GLU A 538 48.23 11.33 9.11
N ASP A 539 49.11 11.72 8.19
CA ASP A 539 48.82 12.64 7.08
C ASP A 539 49.60 12.35 5.78
N VAL A 540 49.02 12.72 4.64
CA VAL A 540 49.69 12.62 3.33
C VAL A 540 50.80 13.69 3.23
N PRO A 541 52.06 13.32 2.94
CA PRO A 541 53.18 14.26 2.94
C PRO A 541 53.27 15.08 1.64
N TRP A 542 52.25 15.91 1.37
CA TRP A 542 52.01 16.68 0.14
C TRP A 542 53.23 17.44 -0.42
N SER A 543 54.09 17.96 0.46
CA SER A 543 55.30 18.74 0.13
C SER A 543 56.60 17.95 0.11
N PHE A 544 56.67 16.76 0.73
CA PHE A 544 57.92 16.01 0.86
C PHE A 544 58.15 15.00 -0.27
N MET A 545 57.09 14.60 -0.98
CA MET A 545 57.14 13.65 -2.09
C MET A 545 57.84 14.26 -3.33
N LYS A 546 59.17 14.16 -3.37
CA LYS A 546 60.03 14.81 -4.37
C LYS A 546 59.70 14.31 -5.78
N GLY A 547 59.25 15.22 -6.65
CA GLY A 547 58.86 14.90 -8.03
C GLY A 547 57.35 14.86 -8.30
N VAL A 548 56.51 15.01 -7.25
CA VAL A 548 55.06 15.12 -7.37
C VAL A 548 54.61 16.58 -7.18
N GLY A 549 54.40 17.29 -8.29
CA GLY A 549 53.93 18.68 -8.27
C GLY A 549 52.40 18.82 -8.13
N LEU A 550 51.93 20.02 -7.80
CA LEU A 550 50.49 20.34 -7.63
C LEU A 550 49.64 19.91 -8.83
N GLY A 551 50.14 20.05 -10.06
CA GLY A 551 49.45 19.57 -11.26
C GLY A 551 49.26 18.05 -11.32
N SER A 552 50.17 17.27 -10.73
CA SER A 552 50.05 15.82 -10.57
C SER A 552 49.06 15.48 -9.45
N TRP A 553 49.13 16.19 -8.32
CA TRP A 553 48.17 16.04 -7.23
C TRP A 553 46.73 16.33 -7.66
N ILE A 554 46.49 17.38 -8.46
CA ILE A 554 45.18 17.69 -9.03
C ILE A 554 44.68 16.59 -9.98
N LYS A 555 45.57 15.91 -10.73
CA LYS A 555 45.19 14.78 -11.59
C LYS A 555 44.75 13.58 -10.77
N ILE A 556 45.55 13.18 -9.77
CA ILE A 556 45.22 12.07 -8.86
C ILE A 556 43.91 12.37 -8.12
N ALA A 557 43.80 13.56 -7.53
CA ALA A 557 42.61 14.00 -6.80
C ALA A 557 41.35 14.02 -7.66
N ARG A 558 41.41 14.46 -8.93
CA ARG A 558 40.27 14.39 -9.86
C ARG A 558 39.92 12.95 -10.23
N TYR A 559 40.91 12.08 -10.42
CA TYR A 559 40.67 10.67 -10.69
C TYR A 559 39.97 9.98 -9.52
N VAL A 560 40.49 10.10 -8.29
CA VAL A 560 39.86 9.49 -7.12
C VAL A 560 38.53 10.15 -6.78
N LEU A 561 38.36 11.47 -6.94
CA LEU A 561 37.04 12.12 -6.77
C LEU A 561 35.98 11.53 -7.70
N GLY A 562 36.36 11.18 -8.93
CA GLY A 562 35.47 10.50 -9.88
C GLY A 562 35.08 9.08 -9.46
N LYS A 563 35.83 8.46 -8.54
CA LYS A 563 35.57 7.13 -7.95
C LYS A 563 34.83 7.20 -6.61
N GLU A 564 35.17 8.17 -5.76
CA GLU A 564 34.63 8.32 -4.40
C GLU A 564 33.24 8.96 -4.36
N ARG A 565 32.91 9.84 -5.32
CA ARG A 565 31.57 10.44 -5.39
C ARG A 565 30.50 9.36 -5.58
N VAL A 566 29.31 9.59 -5.01
CA VAL A 566 28.20 8.65 -5.11
C VAL A 566 27.28 9.00 -6.27
N MET A 567 26.90 8.00 -7.04
CA MET A 567 25.92 8.10 -8.12
C MET A 567 24.50 7.81 -7.61
N VAL A 568 23.84 8.84 -7.05
CA VAL A 568 22.42 8.78 -6.64
C VAL A 568 21.48 9.38 -7.70
N ASP A 569 20.23 8.89 -7.77
CA ASP A 569 19.16 9.61 -8.49
C ASP A 569 18.77 10.83 -7.64
N THR A 570 19.35 11.98 -8.00
CA THR A 570 19.19 13.25 -7.28
C THR A 570 17.74 13.69 -7.17
N VAL A 571 16.87 13.25 -8.09
CA VAL A 571 15.43 13.51 -8.07
C VAL A 571 14.74 12.68 -6.98
N VAL A 572 15.20 11.47 -6.64
CA VAL A 572 14.70 10.73 -5.46
C VAL A 572 14.98 11.49 -4.17
N THR A 573 16.22 11.94 -3.99
CA THR A 573 16.66 12.50 -2.69
C THR A 573 16.12 13.91 -2.46
N THR A 574 16.05 14.73 -3.52
CA THR A 574 15.59 16.13 -3.45
C THR A 574 14.06 16.23 -3.31
N ASP A 575 13.31 15.34 -3.97
CA ASP A 575 11.85 15.38 -3.97
C ASP A 575 11.27 14.67 -2.75
N ILE A 576 10.86 15.45 -1.75
CA ILE A 576 10.19 14.99 -0.52
C ILE A 576 8.82 14.33 -0.78
N HIS A 577 8.31 14.38 -2.01
CA HIS A 577 7.08 13.74 -2.46
C HIS A 577 7.36 12.51 -3.35
N ARG A 578 8.62 12.07 -3.50
CA ARG A 578 8.92 10.89 -4.31
C ARG A 578 8.76 9.60 -3.53
N LEU A 579 8.06 8.65 -4.13
CA LEU A 579 7.78 7.35 -3.53
C LEU A 579 8.77 6.28 -3.86
N ILE A 580 8.98 5.41 -2.89
CA ILE A 580 10.04 4.43 -2.84
C ILE A 580 9.44 3.03 -2.70
N ARG A 581 10.06 2.02 -3.31
CA ARG A 581 9.63 0.60 -3.29
C ARG A 581 9.43 0.03 -1.89
N MET A 582 8.26 -0.48 -1.52
CA MET A 582 8.13 -1.29 -0.31
C MET A 582 8.86 -2.64 -0.48
N PRO A 583 9.59 -3.13 0.54
CA PRO A 583 10.12 -4.50 0.60
C PRO A 583 9.04 -5.56 0.35
N THR A 584 9.47 -6.80 0.12
CA THR A 584 8.69 -8.02 -0.19
C THR A 584 7.80 -8.01 -1.44
N THR A 585 7.52 -6.86 -2.07
CA THR A 585 6.77 -6.77 -3.35
C THR A 585 7.55 -7.20 -4.61
N LEU A 586 6.87 -7.41 -5.74
CA LEU A 586 7.51 -7.69 -7.03
C LEU A 586 7.97 -6.42 -7.78
N HIS A 587 9.23 -6.43 -8.20
CA HIS A 587 9.84 -5.41 -9.05
C HIS A 587 9.33 -5.54 -10.50
N GLY A 588 8.33 -4.75 -10.88
CA GLY A 588 7.64 -4.81 -12.19
C GLY A 588 8.46 -4.60 -13.48
N LYS A 589 9.80 -4.53 -13.43
CA LYS A 589 10.71 -4.57 -14.60
C LYS A 589 11.73 -5.73 -14.57
N THR A 590 11.59 -6.63 -13.60
CA THR A 590 12.49 -7.81 -13.44
C THR A 590 11.78 -9.06 -12.91
N GLY A 591 10.60 -8.95 -12.30
CA GLY A 591 9.91 -10.10 -11.67
C GLY A 591 10.58 -10.61 -10.39
N LEU A 592 11.59 -9.90 -9.88
CA LEU A 592 12.28 -10.21 -8.62
C LEU A 592 11.58 -9.54 -7.44
N LEU A 593 11.69 -10.12 -6.24
CA LEU A 593 11.27 -9.50 -4.99
C LEU A 593 12.10 -8.23 -4.71
N VAL A 594 11.47 -7.21 -4.15
CA VAL A 594 12.17 -6.18 -3.38
C VAL A 594 12.53 -6.84 -2.06
N LYS A 595 13.81 -6.88 -1.66
CA LYS A 595 14.21 -7.39 -0.35
C LYS A 595 14.73 -6.27 0.54
N GLU A 596 14.35 -6.30 1.81
CA GLU A 596 15.08 -5.58 2.85
C GLU A 596 16.40 -6.33 3.09
N VAL A 597 17.51 -5.60 3.06
CA VAL A 597 18.86 -6.13 3.22
C VAL A 597 19.52 -5.38 4.38
N PRO A 598 19.78 -6.02 5.52
CA PRO A 598 20.55 -5.41 6.60
C PRO A 598 21.93 -4.99 6.09
N ILE A 599 22.44 -3.84 6.56
CA ILE A 599 23.72 -3.25 6.08
C ILE A 599 24.86 -4.28 6.12
N PHE A 600 24.97 -5.05 7.20
CA PHE A 600 26.01 -6.08 7.38
C PHE A 600 25.88 -7.31 6.44
N ARG A 601 24.81 -7.42 5.65
CA ARG A 601 24.61 -8.47 4.64
C ARG A 601 24.70 -7.95 3.20
N LEU A 602 24.94 -6.66 2.97
CA LEU A 602 24.88 -6.05 1.65
C LEU A 602 25.86 -6.68 0.63
N ASP A 603 27.09 -6.96 1.05
CA ASP A 603 28.09 -7.61 0.19
C ASP A 603 27.67 -9.02 -0.23
N ALA A 604 27.18 -9.80 0.74
CA ALA A 604 26.75 -11.19 0.57
C ALA A 604 25.39 -11.35 -0.13
N PHE A 605 24.65 -10.26 -0.37
CA PHE A 605 23.31 -10.32 -0.95
C PHE A 605 23.37 -10.49 -2.48
N ASP A 606 22.81 -11.59 -3.01
CA ASP A 606 22.65 -11.78 -4.45
C ASP A 606 21.17 -11.64 -4.87
N PRO A 607 20.75 -10.51 -5.49
CA PRO A 607 19.38 -10.35 -5.93
C PRO A 607 18.98 -11.28 -7.08
N LEU A 608 19.92 -11.86 -7.84
CA LEU A 608 19.57 -12.83 -8.88
C LEU A 608 19.25 -14.22 -8.31
N SER A 609 19.54 -14.48 -7.03
CA SER A 609 19.22 -15.74 -6.34
C SER A 609 18.26 -15.51 -5.18
N GLU A 610 18.61 -14.64 -4.23
CA GLU A 610 17.82 -14.41 -3.02
C GLU A 610 16.50 -13.67 -3.28
N ALA A 611 16.39 -12.90 -4.36
CA ALA A 611 15.17 -12.19 -4.72
C ALA A 611 14.36 -12.87 -5.84
N VAL A 612 14.64 -14.13 -6.17
CA VAL A 612 13.80 -14.91 -7.09
C VAL A 612 12.46 -15.24 -6.42
N ALA A 613 11.36 -14.76 -7.00
CA ALA A 613 10.01 -14.97 -6.47
C ALA A 613 9.36 -16.30 -6.92
N PHE A 614 9.80 -16.84 -8.06
CA PHE A 614 9.15 -17.97 -8.73
C PHE A 614 10.16 -19.10 -9.00
N ASP A 615 10.30 -19.98 -8.02
CA ASP A 615 11.25 -21.11 -8.00
C ASP A 615 10.75 -22.36 -8.76
N LYS A 616 9.49 -22.37 -9.20
CA LYS A 616 8.80 -23.55 -9.73
C LYS A 616 8.05 -23.27 -11.03
N GLY A 617 7.86 -24.34 -11.80
CA GLY A 617 7.15 -24.32 -13.07
C GLY A 617 7.99 -23.84 -14.25
N TYR A 618 7.47 -24.06 -15.45
CA TYR A 618 8.06 -23.64 -16.72
C TYR A 618 7.03 -22.84 -17.52
N LEU A 619 7.49 -21.83 -18.24
CA LEU A 619 6.67 -21.03 -19.15
C LEU A 619 7.26 -21.07 -20.55
N THR A 620 6.39 -21.23 -21.55
CA THR A 620 6.77 -21.18 -22.96
C THR A 620 6.57 -19.76 -23.48
N ILE A 621 7.65 -19.16 -24.00
CA ILE A 621 7.69 -17.76 -24.45
C ILE A 621 8.34 -17.65 -25.83
N ASN A 622 7.86 -16.69 -26.62
CA ASN A 622 8.44 -16.27 -27.88
C ASN A 622 9.42 -15.14 -27.57
N VAL A 623 10.72 -15.42 -27.57
CA VAL A 623 11.75 -14.42 -27.26
C VAL A 623 12.15 -13.68 -28.52
N LYS A 624 12.06 -12.34 -28.48
CA LYS A 624 12.49 -11.46 -29.58
C LYS A 624 14.01 -11.48 -29.66
N SER A 625 14.67 -11.07 -28.58
CA SER A 625 16.13 -11.22 -28.40
C SER A 625 16.49 -11.17 -26.91
N SER A 626 17.54 -11.87 -26.48
CA SER A 626 18.10 -11.74 -25.13
C SER A 626 19.62 -11.94 -25.13
N PRO A 627 20.37 -11.25 -24.23
CA PRO A 627 21.76 -11.62 -23.94
C PRO A 627 21.81 -12.97 -23.21
N ARG A 628 23.02 -13.43 -22.85
CA ARG A 628 23.15 -14.39 -21.74
C ARG A 628 22.81 -13.71 -20.42
N PHE A 629 22.12 -14.43 -19.54
CA PHE A 629 21.75 -13.91 -18.22
C PHE A 629 21.59 -15.03 -17.20
N ARG A 630 21.85 -14.70 -15.93
CA ARG A 630 21.74 -15.62 -14.79
C ARG A 630 20.45 -15.37 -14.02
N VAL A 631 19.79 -16.44 -13.57
CA VAL A 631 18.72 -16.42 -12.55
C VAL A 631 18.91 -17.64 -11.66
N GLY A 632 19.09 -17.42 -10.35
CA GLY A 632 19.63 -18.41 -9.43
C GLY A 632 21.04 -18.84 -9.85
N ASP A 633 21.30 -20.15 -9.74
CA ASP A 633 22.58 -20.78 -10.10
C ASP A 633 22.69 -21.18 -11.59
N GLN A 634 21.73 -20.76 -12.44
CA GLN A 634 21.66 -21.17 -13.84
C GLN A 634 21.75 -20.00 -14.82
N GLU A 635 22.49 -20.20 -15.92
CA GLU A 635 22.51 -19.29 -17.08
C GLU A 635 21.46 -19.67 -18.13
N TYR A 636 20.91 -18.65 -18.76
CA TYR A 636 19.91 -18.74 -19.82
C TYR A 636 20.32 -17.87 -21.02
N GLY A 637 19.84 -18.23 -22.20
CA GLY A 637 20.14 -17.54 -23.45
C GLY A 637 21.55 -17.79 -24.00
N PRO A 638 22.00 -17.01 -25.01
CA PRO A 638 21.21 -15.97 -25.67
C PRO A 638 20.10 -16.58 -26.51
N TYR A 639 18.93 -15.95 -26.51
CA TYR A 639 17.78 -16.37 -27.32
C TYR A 639 17.50 -15.33 -28.40
N GLU A 640 17.08 -15.76 -29.57
CA GLU A 640 16.82 -14.88 -30.72
C GLU A 640 15.69 -15.42 -31.58
N GLY A 641 14.61 -14.65 -31.74
CA GLY A 641 13.49 -14.96 -32.64
C GLY A 641 12.87 -16.36 -32.45
N CYS A 642 12.89 -16.91 -31.24
CA CYS A 642 12.64 -18.33 -30.99
C CYS A 642 11.63 -18.57 -29.86
N LYS A 643 10.83 -19.65 -30.00
CA LYS A 643 9.94 -20.17 -28.96
C LYS A 643 10.74 -21.09 -28.03
N VAL A 644 10.81 -20.76 -26.74
CA VAL A 644 11.56 -21.53 -25.73
C VAL A 644 10.72 -21.78 -24.49
N THR A 645 10.92 -22.92 -23.85
CA THR A 645 10.29 -23.28 -22.57
C THR A 645 11.36 -23.27 -21.48
N ILE A 646 11.29 -22.31 -20.56
CA ILE A 646 12.27 -22.09 -19.49
C ILE A 646 11.54 -21.88 -18.15
N PRO A 647 12.22 -21.97 -16.99
CA PRO A 647 11.58 -21.75 -15.69
C PRO A 647 10.89 -20.39 -15.59
N VAL A 648 9.89 -20.28 -14.70
CA VAL A 648 9.02 -19.10 -14.62
C VAL A 648 9.80 -17.81 -14.32
N ALA A 649 10.77 -17.81 -13.40
CA ALA A 649 11.55 -16.60 -13.09
C ALA A 649 12.36 -16.01 -14.28
N PRO A 650 13.22 -16.77 -14.99
CA PRO A 650 13.91 -16.24 -16.18
C PRO A 650 12.96 -15.88 -17.32
N ALA A 651 11.82 -16.58 -17.46
CA ALA A 651 10.80 -16.19 -18.42
C ALA A 651 10.16 -14.84 -18.07
N LEU A 652 9.75 -14.64 -16.80
CA LEU A 652 9.19 -13.38 -16.31
C LEU A 652 10.19 -12.22 -16.39
N LEU A 653 11.48 -12.47 -16.16
CA LEU A 653 12.52 -11.45 -16.34
C LEU A 653 12.55 -10.93 -17.79
N LEU A 654 12.46 -11.82 -18.79
CA LEU A 654 12.39 -11.44 -20.21
C LEU A 654 11.06 -10.73 -20.56
N LEU A 655 9.93 -11.22 -20.05
CA LEU A 655 8.60 -10.62 -20.25
C LEU A 655 8.53 -9.20 -19.65
N CYS A 656 8.95 -9.02 -18.40
CA CYS A 656 8.98 -7.72 -17.71
C CYS A 656 10.00 -6.73 -18.31
N LYS A 657 10.95 -7.21 -19.12
CA LYS A 657 11.89 -6.40 -19.91
C LYS A 657 11.37 -6.08 -21.32
N GLY A 658 10.21 -6.61 -21.72
CA GLY A 658 9.65 -6.44 -23.07
C GLY A 658 10.38 -7.23 -24.16
N LEU A 659 11.23 -8.19 -23.77
CA LEU A 659 12.10 -8.97 -24.67
C LEU A 659 11.47 -10.27 -25.15
N ALA A 660 10.35 -10.68 -24.56
CA ALA A 660 9.59 -11.85 -24.94
C ALA A 660 8.09 -11.59 -24.84
N GLU A 661 7.31 -12.47 -25.43
CA GLU A 661 5.84 -12.55 -25.33
C GLU A 661 5.44 -13.99 -24.96
N VAL A 662 4.28 -14.18 -24.33
CA VAL A 662 3.78 -15.54 -24.02
C VAL A 662 3.34 -16.22 -25.33
N ALA A 663 3.63 -17.52 -25.46
CA ALA A 663 3.70 -18.21 -26.76
C ALA A 663 2.54 -19.14 -27.11
#